data_AF-A0A935P721-F1
#
_entry.id   AF-A0A935P721-F1
#
_cell.length_a   1.000
_cell.length_b   1.000
_cell.length_c   1.000
_cell.angle_alpha   90.00
_cell.angle_beta   90.00
_cell.angle_gamma   90.00
#
_symmetry.space_group_name_H-M   'P 1'
#
loop_
_entity.id
_entity.type
_entity.pdbx_description
1 polymer ?
#
loop_
_entity_poly.entity_id
_entity_poly.type
_entity_poly.pdbx_seq_one_letter_code
_entity_poly.pdbx_strand_id
1 'polypeptide(L)'
;MTFLDGFNAFALLYFVLLNGSQLLTAGFSIAALRRHASRSRLLHVLDDYVARGGAPAITLLVPAHNEEPTCVEAVKSLLTLEYGDYEILVINDGSTDDTLGELARAFDLVPANRFPLATLPTARVRATLRSARHPRLWVLDKENGGKADALNAGLNHCRTPLFCAMDADCVLERDALKRIVRPFIENDTTVAAGGLVRIANGCVFKGGVLTDVRMPDRWLARFQVLEYLRAFLTGRMGWDAMSALLIISGAFGLFRRSVVIEAGGFARDTVGEDMELIVRLHRFCREKKRLYRITFVPDPVAWTECPERLSGLARQRDRWQRGLVDSLLRHIRMLGNPGYGAPGLIAFPYYFFLEMLGPVVELFGYVAFVAALIGGRVSAAYVAAFALLAFGFGMALSIAAVSLEEQSFHRFRRTRDYMHLFVLAFLENFGYRQLVTYWRLHGLLTSLFRVKGWGAMKRLGVLHRPAKIAAGLTLLSLFLAGAPARGAYWQFSNSYERQSYGPPRNAWYTTTWVMERKVRRGSLTVEGLRYRRFGRTDRGGAAEGYLALWPKAYANARFQAVVKAEVVPRVEGHGEIFQSFGKQWEASFRYRHMDFRLDDVDIYAVSLAKYAGRWYARTRFSWIPQTTGAGYAREIALRRYGARTDDFFELTLSRSSSNAVNTVAVGVTGDQTTSLAARAQKFWNPRFGTALIYLVEDEIGLPPRRGLSGTLFWRWGTAEHVVPLTTKESAPPPD
;
A
#
# COMPACT_ATOMS: atom_id res chain seq x y z
N MET A 1 -47.01 -7.27 -31.91
CA MET A 1 -45.80 -7.16 -31.08
C MET A 1 -45.90 -5.88 -30.29
N THR A 2 -45.96 -5.96 -28.96
CA THR A 2 -45.91 -4.76 -28.12
C THR A 2 -44.48 -4.21 -28.10
N PHE A 3 -44.30 -2.92 -27.78
CA PHE A 3 -42.95 -2.33 -27.62
C PHE A 3 -42.09 -3.12 -26.62
N LEU A 4 -42.72 -3.65 -25.56
CA LEU A 4 -42.06 -4.51 -24.57
C LEU A 4 -41.54 -5.81 -25.17
N ASP A 5 -42.27 -6.46 -26.09
CA ASP A 5 -41.83 -7.69 -26.75
C ASP A 5 -40.60 -7.43 -27.63
N GLY A 6 -40.61 -6.32 -28.37
CA GLY A 6 -39.47 -5.89 -29.18
C GLY A 6 -38.24 -5.56 -28.34
N PHE A 7 -38.42 -4.82 -27.23
CA PHE A 7 -37.34 -4.49 -26.32
C PHE A 7 -36.77 -5.74 -25.62
N ASN A 8 -37.62 -6.70 -25.22
CA ASN A 8 -37.17 -7.95 -24.61
C ASN A 8 -36.32 -8.79 -25.57
N ALA A 9 -36.72 -8.89 -26.85
CA ALA A 9 -35.93 -9.58 -27.87
C ALA A 9 -34.57 -8.88 -28.09
N PHE A 10 -34.56 -7.54 -28.14
CA PHE A 10 -33.33 -6.76 -28.23
C PHE A 10 -32.43 -6.96 -27.01
N ALA A 11 -32.97 -6.88 -25.79
CA ALA A 11 -32.22 -7.05 -24.54
C ALA A 11 -31.62 -8.47 -24.44
N LEU A 12 -32.35 -9.49 -24.89
CA LEU A 12 -31.86 -10.86 -24.94
C LEU A 12 -30.72 -11.01 -25.96
N LEU A 13 -30.88 -10.47 -27.17
CA LEU A 13 -29.82 -10.47 -28.19
C LEU A 13 -28.57 -9.75 -27.66
N TYR A 14 -28.75 -8.58 -27.06
CA TYR A 14 -27.69 -7.81 -26.45
C TYR A 14 -26.97 -8.61 -25.34
N PHE A 15 -27.73 -9.26 -24.45
CA PHE A 15 -27.19 -10.12 -23.40
C PHE A 15 -26.38 -11.28 -23.98
N VAL A 16 -26.89 -11.96 -25.01
CA VAL A 16 -26.17 -13.05 -25.68
C VAL A 16 -24.89 -12.56 -26.35
N LEU A 17 -24.92 -11.42 -27.03
CA LEU A 17 -23.74 -10.84 -27.68
C LEU A 17 -22.68 -10.40 -26.65
N LEU A 18 -23.08 -9.73 -25.57
CA LEU A 18 -22.17 -9.27 -24.53
C LEU A 18 -21.53 -10.44 -23.78
N ASN A 19 -22.34 -11.38 -23.30
CA ASN A 19 -21.82 -12.52 -22.53
C ASN A 19 -21.08 -13.50 -23.44
N GLY A 20 -21.55 -13.73 -24.67
CA GLY A 20 -20.86 -14.56 -25.66
C GLY A 20 -19.49 -14.01 -26.02
N SER A 21 -19.36 -12.71 -26.28
CA SER A 21 -18.06 -12.08 -26.53
C SER A 21 -17.13 -12.12 -25.31
N GLN A 22 -17.65 -11.92 -24.09
CA GLN A 22 -16.87 -12.10 -22.86
C GLN A 22 -16.37 -13.54 -22.70
N LEU A 23 -17.20 -14.55 -22.99
CA LEU A 23 -16.79 -15.95 -22.97
C LEU A 23 -15.70 -16.25 -24.00
N LEU A 24 -15.84 -15.71 -25.22
CA LEU A 24 -14.82 -15.85 -26.26
C LEU A 24 -13.49 -15.21 -25.83
N THR A 25 -13.51 -13.98 -25.31
CA THR A 25 -12.29 -13.33 -24.80
C THR A 25 -11.66 -14.10 -23.64
N ALA A 26 -12.47 -14.71 -22.75
CA ALA A 26 -11.98 -15.58 -21.69
C ALA A 26 -11.31 -16.84 -22.25
N GLY A 27 -11.94 -17.51 -23.21
CA GLY A 27 -11.38 -18.69 -23.88
C GLY A 27 -10.05 -18.37 -24.58
N PHE A 28 -9.99 -17.28 -25.34
CA PHE A 28 -8.75 -16.82 -25.97
C PHE A 28 -7.67 -16.46 -24.95
N SER A 29 -8.04 -15.83 -23.84
CA SER A 29 -7.13 -15.49 -22.75
C SER A 29 -6.52 -16.73 -22.11
N ILE A 30 -7.31 -17.77 -21.83
CA ILE A 30 -6.82 -19.05 -21.31
C ILE A 30 -5.80 -19.66 -22.27
N ALA A 31 -6.11 -19.69 -23.57
CA ALA A 31 -5.22 -20.23 -24.59
C ALA A 31 -3.94 -19.39 -24.78
N ALA A 32 -4.04 -18.07 -24.69
CA ALA A 32 -2.89 -17.17 -24.76
C ALA A 32 -1.97 -17.32 -23.54
N LEU A 33 -2.55 -17.41 -22.34
CA LEU A 33 -1.81 -17.55 -21.09
C LEU A 33 -1.08 -18.89 -21.00
N ARG A 34 -1.71 -20.00 -21.42
CA ARG A 34 -1.05 -21.31 -21.52
C ARG A 34 0.16 -21.28 -22.46
N ARG A 35 0.04 -20.60 -23.61
CA ARG A 35 1.14 -20.40 -24.56
C ARG A 35 2.24 -19.49 -24.00
N HIS A 36 1.87 -18.49 -23.21
CA HIS A 36 2.84 -17.61 -22.54
C HIS A 36 3.61 -18.38 -21.45
N ALA A 37 2.91 -19.16 -20.62
CA ALA A 37 3.49 -19.96 -19.54
C ALA A 37 4.45 -21.06 -20.05
N SER A 38 4.18 -21.66 -21.21
CA SER A 38 5.10 -22.63 -21.82
C SER A 38 6.35 -21.96 -22.39
N ARG A 39 6.22 -20.75 -22.94
CA ARG A 39 7.34 -19.96 -23.46
C ARG A 39 8.22 -19.42 -22.33
N SER A 40 7.64 -18.92 -21.23
CA SER A 40 8.39 -18.28 -20.14
C SER A 40 9.43 -19.19 -19.47
N ARG A 41 9.24 -20.52 -19.47
CA ARG A 41 10.22 -21.49 -18.94
C ARG A 41 11.52 -21.59 -19.76
N LEU A 42 11.50 -21.17 -21.03
CA LEU A 42 12.66 -21.21 -21.93
C LEU A 42 13.44 -19.87 -21.96
N LEU A 43 12.98 -18.84 -21.24
CA LEU A 43 13.39 -17.44 -21.46
C LEU A 43 14.49 -16.91 -20.50
N HIS A 44 15.05 -17.74 -19.61
CA HIS A 44 16.14 -17.31 -18.71
C HIS A 44 17.35 -16.71 -19.46
N VAL A 45 17.63 -17.17 -20.68
CA VAL A 45 18.73 -16.67 -21.52
C VAL A 45 18.52 -15.21 -21.96
N LEU A 46 17.27 -14.80 -22.20
CA LEU A 46 16.94 -13.43 -22.60
C LEU A 46 17.03 -12.45 -21.42
N ASP A 47 16.79 -12.90 -20.20
CA ASP A 47 16.83 -12.05 -19.01
C ASP A 47 18.25 -11.54 -18.71
N ASP A 48 19.26 -12.40 -18.87
CA ASP A 48 20.68 -12.02 -18.73
C ASP A 48 21.13 -11.07 -19.85
N TYR A 49 20.67 -11.31 -21.09
CA TYR A 49 20.96 -10.45 -22.24
C TYR A 49 20.38 -9.04 -22.06
N VAL A 50 19.12 -8.94 -21.60
CA VAL A 50 18.46 -7.66 -21.31
C VAL A 50 19.13 -6.95 -20.12
N ALA A 51 19.51 -7.68 -19.08
CA ALA A 51 20.18 -7.10 -17.91
C ALA A 51 21.55 -6.48 -18.25
N ARG A 52 22.28 -7.06 -19.21
CA ARG A 52 23.62 -6.60 -19.63
C ARG A 52 23.60 -5.50 -20.71
N GLY A 53 22.43 -4.94 -21.05
CA GLY A 53 22.32 -3.86 -22.04
C GLY A 53 22.20 -4.33 -23.49
N GLY A 54 21.90 -5.61 -23.73
CA GLY A 54 21.62 -6.11 -25.09
C GLY A 54 20.26 -5.69 -25.65
N ALA A 55 19.39 -5.11 -24.82
CA ALA A 55 18.04 -4.73 -25.18
C ALA A 55 17.91 -3.23 -25.54
N PRO A 56 16.90 -2.85 -26.34
CA PRO A 56 16.72 -1.45 -26.74
C PRO A 56 16.54 -0.52 -25.52
N ALA A 57 17.26 0.60 -25.50
CA ALA A 57 17.16 1.54 -24.40
C ALA A 57 15.73 2.07 -24.20
N ILE A 58 15.36 2.34 -22.94
CA ILE A 58 14.01 2.80 -22.54
C ILE A 58 14.08 4.10 -21.74
N THR A 59 13.27 5.10 -22.09
CA THR A 59 13.03 6.27 -21.22
C THR A 59 11.69 6.13 -20.52
N LEU A 60 11.67 6.18 -19.20
CA LEU A 60 10.44 6.26 -18.39
C LEU A 60 9.96 7.70 -18.36
N LEU A 61 8.77 7.98 -18.87
CA LEU A 61 8.12 9.28 -18.83
C LEU A 61 7.15 9.32 -17.65
N VAL A 62 7.45 10.16 -16.66
CA VAL A 62 6.71 10.25 -15.40
C VAL A 62 6.11 11.65 -15.25
N PRO A 63 4.87 11.90 -15.72
CA PRO A 63 4.20 13.17 -15.53
C PRO A 63 3.81 13.34 -14.05
N ALA A 64 4.25 14.44 -13.44
CA ALA A 64 4.00 14.76 -12.03
C ALA A 64 3.35 16.14 -11.91
N HIS A 65 2.25 16.23 -11.17
CA HIS A 65 1.58 17.49 -10.83
C HIS A 65 1.02 17.40 -9.41
N ASN A 66 1.55 18.22 -8.51
CA ASN A 66 1.21 18.20 -7.08
C ASN A 66 1.41 16.84 -6.39
N GLU A 67 2.64 16.31 -6.49
CA GLU A 67 3.05 15.01 -5.97
C GLU A 67 4.11 15.14 -4.84
N GLU A 68 4.16 16.29 -4.14
CA GLU A 68 5.10 16.53 -3.02
C GLU A 68 5.18 15.35 -2.03
N PRO A 69 4.07 14.71 -1.59
CA PRO A 69 4.12 13.65 -0.59
C PRO A 69 4.74 12.32 -1.07
N THR A 70 4.82 12.11 -2.39
CA THR A 70 5.04 10.79 -3.01
C THR A 70 6.20 10.77 -4.00
N CYS A 71 6.54 11.92 -4.59
CA CYS A 71 7.48 12.04 -5.71
C CYS A 71 8.87 11.43 -5.42
N VAL A 72 9.43 11.66 -4.24
CA VAL A 72 10.76 11.15 -3.87
C VAL A 72 10.78 9.63 -3.81
N GLU A 73 9.80 9.02 -3.15
CA GLU A 73 9.74 7.56 -3.00
C GLU A 73 9.38 6.87 -4.32
N ALA A 74 8.54 7.50 -5.15
CA ALA A 74 8.26 7.03 -6.51
C ALA A 74 9.54 7.00 -7.37
N VAL A 75 10.33 8.07 -7.38
CA VAL A 75 11.60 8.10 -8.13
C VAL A 75 12.62 7.12 -7.58
N LYS A 76 12.73 6.96 -6.25
CA LYS A 76 13.59 5.93 -5.64
C LYS A 76 13.19 4.53 -6.10
N SER A 77 11.90 4.24 -6.14
CA SER A 77 11.38 2.97 -6.66
C SER A 77 11.84 2.71 -8.09
N LEU A 78 11.69 3.69 -8.98
CA LEU A 78 12.10 3.57 -10.39
C LEU A 78 13.62 3.39 -10.55
N LEU A 79 14.43 3.97 -9.65
CA LEU A 79 15.88 3.76 -9.63
C LEU A 79 16.29 2.33 -9.24
N THR A 80 15.38 1.52 -8.68
CA THR A 80 15.64 0.12 -8.33
C THR A 80 15.36 -0.88 -9.45
N LEU A 81 14.90 -0.40 -10.62
CA LEU A 81 14.56 -1.27 -11.74
C LEU A 81 15.81 -1.97 -12.30
N GLU A 82 15.67 -3.27 -12.51
CA GLU A 82 16.70 -4.13 -13.07
C GLU A 82 16.63 -4.07 -14.59
N TYR A 83 17.19 -3.04 -15.19
CA TYR A 83 17.30 -2.92 -16.64
C TYR A 83 18.64 -2.28 -17.01
N GLY A 84 19.31 -2.78 -18.04
CA GLY A 84 20.64 -2.32 -18.44
C GLY A 84 20.64 -0.84 -18.81
N ASP A 85 19.96 -0.52 -19.91
CA ASP A 85 19.93 0.83 -20.50
C ASP A 85 18.56 1.48 -20.37
N TYR A 86 18.33 2.15 -19.23
CA TYR A 86 17.14 2.98 -19.04
C TYR A 86 17.45 4.34 -18.42
N GLU A 87 16.54 5.27 -18.67
CA GLU A 87 16.57 6.63 -18.13
C GLU A 87 15.20 6.96 -17.52
N ILE A 88 15.18 7.78 -16.48
CA ILE A 88 13.98 8.32 -15.85
C ILE A 88 13.87 9.79 -16.21
N LEU A 89 12.75 10.18 -16.81
CA LEU A 89 12.42 11.56 -17.14
C LEU A 89 11.13 11.95 -16.42
N VAL A 90 11.28 12.62 -15.29
CA VAL A 90 10.15 13.19 -14.54
C VAL A 90 9.75 14.50 -15.21
N ILE A 91 8.47 14.69 -15.50
CA ILE A 91 7.94 15.91 -16.10
C ILE A 91 7.09 16.63 -15.05
N ASN A 92 7.66 17.64 -14.40
CA ASN A 92 6.94 18.51 -13.47
C ASN A 92 6.02 19.45 -14.27
N ASP A 93 4.72 19.12 -14.30
CA ASP A 93 3.71 19.77 -15.12
C ASP A 93 3.10 20.99 -14.39
N GLY A 94 3.95 21.95 -14.04
CA GLY A 94 3.54 23.19 -13.38
C GLY A 94 2.90 22.95 -12.01
N SER A 95 3.53 22.11 -11.17
CA SER A 95 3.10 21.89 -9.79
C SER A 95 3.02 23.20 -9.01
N THR A 96 2.00 23.30 -8.16
CA THR A 96 1.74 24.42 -7.25
C THR A 96 2.24 24.17 -5.82
N ASP A 97 2.58 22.92 -5.50
CA ASP A 97 3.23 22.49 -4.25
C ASP A 97 4.76 22.41 -4.41
N ASP A 98 5.48 21.92 -3.39
CA ASP A 98 6.95 21.85 -3.45
C ASP A 98 7.49 20.56 -4.10
N THR A 99 6.75 19.95 -5.04
CA THR A 99 7.18 18.73 -5.76
C THR A 99 8.59 18.88 -6.36
N LEU A 100 8.85 20.01 -7.04
CA LEU A 100 10.15 20.24 -7.68
C LEU A 100 11.26 20.44 -6.64
N GLY A 101 10.99 21.16 -5.55
CA GLY A 101 11.96 21.39 -4.48
C GLY A 101 12.30 20.11 -3.71
N GLU A 102 11.32 19.26 -3.43
CA GLU A 102 11.53 17.93 -2.84
C GLU A 102 12.41 17.05 -3.74
N LEU A 103 12.13 16.98 -5.04
CA LEU A 103 12.98 16.26 -5.99
C LEU A 103 14.40 16.86 -6.07
N ALA A 104 14.52 18.19 -6.06
CA ALA A 104 15.80 18.87 -6.11
C ALA A 104 16.67 18.56 -4.88
N ARG A 105 16.10 18.65 -3.68
CA ARG A 105 16.79 18.32 -2.42
C ARG A 105 17.09 16.82 -2.30
N ALA A 106 16.15 15.97 -2.70
CA ALA A 106 16.28 14.53 -2.55
C ALA A 106 17.21 13.88 -3.57
N PHE A 107 17.55 14.54 -4.68
CA PHE A 107 18.39 13.95 -5.74
C PHE A 107 19.54 14.85 -6.21
N ASP A 108 19.82 15.97 -5.52
CA ASP A 108 20.85 16.95 -5.89
C ASP A 108 20.72 17.34 -7.36
N LEU A 109 19.54 17.84 -7.75
CA LEU A 109 19.27 18.23 -9.12
C LEU A 109 20.02 19.51 -9.46
N VAL A 110 20.73 19.50 -10.60
CA VAL A 110 21.45 20.65 -11.14
C VAL A 110 20.92 21.00 -12.53
N PRO A 111 20.91 22.29 -12.92
CA PRO A 111 20.62 22.70 -14.30
C PRO A 111 21.52 21.98 -15.30
N ALA A 112 20.91 21.35 -16.30
CA ALA A 112 21.62 20.63 -17.34
C ALA A 112 20.85 20.71 -18.66
N ASN A 113 21.55 21.02 -19.76
CA ASN A 113 20.91 21.18 -21.06
C ASN A 113 20.44 19.83 -21.62
N ARG A 114 19.16 19.77 -21.97
CA ARG A 114 18.58 18.65 -22.71
C ARG A 114 17.75 19.19 -23.88
N PHE A 115 18.25 19.03 -25.10
CA PHE A 115 17.57 19.51 -26.30
C PHE A 115 16.39 18.60 -26.71
N PRO A 116 15.28 19.18 -27.20
CA PRO A 116 14.19 18.42 -27.80
C PRO A 116 14.61 17.81 -29.14
N LEU A 117 14.23 16.56 -29.38
CA LEU A 117 14.43 15.77 -30.59
C LEU A 117 13.14 15.57 -31.39
N ALA A 118 12.06 16.23 -31.00
CA ALA A 118 10.79 16.27 -31.72
C ALA A 118 10.08 17.60 -31.42
N THR A 119 9.07 17.93 -32.24
CA THR A 119 8.34 19.22 -32.18
C THR A 119 6.86 19.01 -31.95
N LEU A 120 6.48 18.16 -31.01
CA LEU A 120 5.08 17.98 -30.63
C LEU A 120 4.57 19.22 -29.86
N PRO A 121 3.33 19.65 -30.08
CA PRO A 121 2.74 20.80 -29.37
C PRO A 121 2.69 20.55 -27.87
N THR A 122 3.31 21.43 -27.09
CA THR A 122 3.41 21.35 -25.62
C THR A 122 3.38 22.74 -25.00
N ALA A 123 2.96 22.86 -23.74
CA ALA A 123 3.20 24.06 -22.97
C ALA A 123 4.71 24.28 -22.75
N ARG A 124 5.11 25.52 -22.47
CA ARG A 124 6.51 25.92 -22.44
C ARG A 124 7.30 25.15 -21.37
N VAL A 125 8.40 24.51 -21.80
CA VAL A 125 9.41 23.96 -20.89
C VAL A 125 10.26 25.12 -20.35
N ARG A 126 10.32 25.25 -19.03
CA ARG A 126 11.00 26.31 -18.30
C ARG A 126 12.46 25.97 -18.06
N ALA A 127 12.72 24.74 -17.60
CA ALA A 127 14.05 24.28 -17.25
C ALA A 127 14.20 22.77 -17.43
N THR A 128 15.44 22.35 -17.63
CA THR A 128 15.86 20.95 -17.67
C THR A 128 16.93 20.72 -16.60
N LEU A 129 16.70 19.72 -15.76
CA LEU A 129 17.54 19.41 -14.61
C LEU A 129 18.00 17.96 -14.69
N ARG A 130 19.17 17.69 -14.12
CA ARG A 130 19.73 16.34 -14.00
C ARG A 130 20.22 16.11 -12.58
N SER A 131 20.04 14.90 -12.05
CA SER A 131 20.62 14.52 -10.77
C SER A 131 22.15 14.39 -10.86
N ALA A 132 22.85 15.03 -9.92
CA ALA A 132 24.29 14.85 -9.76
C ALA A 132 24.66 13.46 -9.21
N ARG A 133 23.76 12.84 -8.42
CA ARG A 133 23.97 11.51 -7.81
C ARG A 133 23.53 10.36 -8.70
N HIS A 134 22.49 10.56 -9.49
CA HIS A 134 21.90 9.53 -10.34
C HIS A 134 21.92 9.98 -11.80
N PRO A 135 22.95 9.62 -12.59
CA PRO A 135 23.11 10.10 -13.97
C PRO A 135 21.94 9.76 -14.92
N ARG A 136 21.12 8.77 -14.55
CA ARG A 136 19.93 8.31 -15.29
C ARG A 136 18.65 9.10 -14.95
N LEU A 137 18.68 10.02 -13.98
CA LEU A 137 17.52 10.78 -13.54
C LEU A 137 17.56 12.22 -14.10
N TRP A 138 16.51 12.55 -14.85
CA TRP A 138 16.26 13.88 -15.39
C TRP A 138 14.90 14.40 -14.93
N VAL A 139 14.79 15.72 -14.80
CA VAL A 139 13.54 16.41 -14.51
C VAL A 139 13.34 17.53 -15.53
N LEU A 140 12.17 17.56 -16.17
CA LEU A 140 11.69 18.68 -16.98
C LEU A 140 10.74 19.50 -16.13
N ASP A 141 11.03 20.78 -15.95
CA ASP A 141 10.07 21.73 -15.39
C ASP A 141 9.37 22.48 -16.52
N LYS A 142 8.03 22.49 -16.51
CA LYS A 142 7.22 23.14 -17.55
C LYS A 142 6.00 23.86 -16.96
N GLU A 143 5.40 24.72 -17.76
CA GLU A 143 4.06 25.27 -17.49
C GLU A 143 3.00 24.17 -17.54
N ASN A 144 1.95 24.26 -16.72
CA ASN A 144 0.91 23.23 -16.66
C ASN A 144 0.16 23.11 -18.00
N GLY A 145 0.10 21.90 -18.56
CA GLY A 145 -0.69 21.58 -19.75
C GLY A 145 -1.54 20.31 -19.63
N GLY A 146 -1.52 19.64 -18.47
CA GLY A 146 -2.16 18.36 -18.25
C GLY A 146 -1.30 17.16 -18.69
N LYS A 147 -1.71 15.95 -18.26
CA LYS A 147 -0.94 14.70 -18.45
C LYS A 147 -0.50 14.46 -19.90
N ALA A 148 -1.39 14.58 -20.87
CA ALA A 148 -1.05 14.36 -22.29
C ALA A 148 0.00 15.36 -22.81
N ASP A 149 -0.08 16.62 -22.38
CA ASP A 149 0.88 17.66 -22.73
C ASP A 149 2.25 17.41 -22.06
N ALA A 150 2.26 17.00 -20.80
CA ALA A 150 3.46 16.57 -20.09
C ALA A 150 4.13 15.36 -20.75
N LEU A 151 3.36 14.35 -21.16
CA LEU A 151 3.87 13.19 -21.91
C LEU A 151 4.46 13.60 -23.27
N ASN A 152 3.82 14.53 -23.99
CA ASN A 152 4.38 15.07 -25.23
C ASN A 152 5.69 15.84 -24.99
N ALA A 153 5.79 16.60 -23.89
CA ALA A 153 7.02 17.30 -23.53
C ALA A 153 8.15 16.31 -23.21
N GLY A 154 7.82 15.24 -22.48
CA GLY A 154 8.72 14.11 -22.26
C GLY A 154 9.14 13.43 -23.57
N LEU A 155 8.21 13.21 -24.49
CA LEU A 155 8.46 12.57 -25.78
C LEU A 155 9.36 13.42 -26.70
N ASN A 156 9.17 14.75 -26.69
CA ASN A 156 10.07 15.68 -27.36
C ASN A 156 11.51 15.53 -26.84
N HIS A 157 11.70 15.36 -25.53
CA HIS A 157 13.03 15.23 -24.91
C HIS A 157 13.51 13.77 -24.75
N CYS A 158 12.72 12.79 -25.18
CA CYS A 158 13.07 11.37 -25.13
C CYS A 158 14.11 11.05 -26.19
N ARG A 159 15.19 10.36 -25.81
CA ARG A 159 16.33 10.02 -26.68
C ARG A 159 16.37 8.56 -27.11
N THR A 160 15.64 7.72 -26.41
CA THR A 160 15.68 6.28 -26.59
C THR A 160 14.70 5.82 -27.68
N PRO A 161 14.92 4.67 -28.32
CA PRO A 161 14.01 4.15 -29.34
C PRO A 161 12.64 3.77 -28.76
N LEU A 162 12.61 3.37 -27.49
CA LEU A 162 11.41 3.03 -26.76
C LEU A 162 11.19 4.00 -25.58
N PHE A 163 9.94 4.29 -25.26
CA PHE A 163 9.59 5.02 -24.04
C PHE A 163 8.44 4.33 -23.31
N CYS A 164 8.47 4.38 -21.99
CA CYS A 164 7.39 3.88 -21.16
C CYS A 164 6.60 5.05 -20.58
N ALA A 165 5.30 5.10 -20.86
CA ALA A 165 4.40 6.02 -20.20
C ALA A 165 3.84 5.37 -18.93
N MET A 166 3.93 6.08 -17.80
CA MET A 166 3.42 5.63 -16.51
C MET A 166 2.85 6.79 -15.71
N ASP A 167 2.03 6.49 -14.70
CA ASP A 167 1.59 7.50 -13.72
C ASP A 167 2.64 7.66 -12.62
N ALA A 168 2.75 8.86 -12.02
CA ALA A 168 3.69 9.15 -10.94
C ALA A 168 3.44 8.34 -9.65
N ASP A 169 2.23 7.81 -9.47
CA ASP A 169 1.85 7.00 -8.32
C ASP A 169 1.95 5.48 -8.58
N CYS A 170 2.50 5.08 -9.73
CA CYS A 170 2.71 3.68 -10.06
C CYS A 170 4.07 3.19 -9.57
N VAL A 171 4.06 2.05 -8.89
CA VAL A 171 5.28 1.32 -8.51
C VAL A 171 5.44 0.12 -9.44
N LEU A 172 6.51 0.11 -10.23
CA LEU A 172 6.84 -1.02 -11.08
C LEU A 172 7.55 -2.13 -10.29
N GLU A 173 7.28 -3.39 -10.64
CA GLU A 173 8.13 -4.50 -10.19
C GLU A 173 9.56 -4.36 -10.76
N ARG A 174 10.57 -4.82 -10.02
CA ARG A 174 11.99 -4.63 -10.37
C ARG A 174 12.35 -5.12 -11.77
N ASP A 175 11.75 -6.23 -12.21
CA ASP A 175 11.96 -6.86 -13.50
C ASP A 175 10.88 -6.51 -14.55
N ALA A 176 9.99 -5.56 -14.25
CA ALA A 176 8.86 -5.24 -15.13
C ALA A 176 9.32 -4.76 -16.52
N LEU A 177 10.40 -3.98 -16.59
CA LEU A 177 10.97 -3.54 -17.88
C LEU A 177 11.60 -4.68 -18.68
N LYS A 178 12.24 -5.65 -18.01
CA LYS A 178 12.81 -6.84 -18.67
C LYS A 178 11.74 -7.65 -19.39
N ARG A 179 10.55 -7.75 -18.78
CA ARG A 179 9.42 -8.52 -19.32
C ARG A 179 8.66 -7.77 -20.41
N ILE A 180 8.32 -6.49 -20.20
CA ILE A 180 7.51 -5.72 -21.15
C ILE A 180 8.26 -5.37 -22.45
N VAL A 181 9.60 -5.36 -22.45
CA VAL A 181 10.38 -5.12 -23.67
C VAL A 181 10.40 -6.32 -24.63
N ARG A 182 10.13 -7.54 -24.14
CA ARG A 182 10.29 -8.79 -24.91
C ARG A 182 9.60 -8.75 -26.27
N PRO A 183 8.34 -8.29 -26.42
CA PRO A 183 7.68 -8.25 -27.73
C PRO A 183 8.39 -7.35 -28.76
N PHE A 184 9.16 -6.35 -28.32
CA PHE A 184 9.95 -5.49 -29.21
C PHE A 184 11.25 -6.13 -29.68
N ILE A 185 11.77 -7.09 -28.91
CA ILE A 185 12.95 -7.88 -29.27
C ILE A 185 12.53 -9.02 -30.19
N GLU A 186 11.43 -9.70 -29.87
CA GLU A 186 10.91 -10.84 -30.63
C GLU A 186 10.31 -10.43 -31.98
N ASN A 187 9.81 -9.19 -32.10
CA ASN A 187 9.12 -8.73 -33.29
C ASN A 187 9.36 -7.22 -33.54
N ASP A 188 9.99 -6.91 -34.66
CA ASP A 188 10.33 -5.56 -35.09
C ASP A 188 9.10 -4.70 -35.43
N THR A 189 7.98 -5.33 -35.82
CA THR A 189 6.69 -4.66 -36.08
C THR A 189 5.97 -4.23 -34.80
N THR A 190 6.45 -4.63 -33.62
CA THR A 190 5.84 -4.19 -32.35
C THR A 190 5.97 -2.66 -32.21
N VAL A 191 4.82 -2.01 -32.04
CA VAL A 191 4.67 -0.57 -31.88
C VAL A 191 4.35 -0.22 -30.43
N ALA A 192 3.55 -1.04 -29.75
CA ALA A 192 3.17 -0.80 -28.36
C ALA A 192 2.97 -2.13 -27.60
N ALA A 193 3.34 -2.14 -26.32
CA ALA A 193 3.08 -3.23 -25.40
C ALA A 193 2.53 -2.69 -24.08
N GLY A 194 1.41 -3.24 -23.59
CA GLY A 194 0.84 -2.91 -22.29
C GLY A 194 1.22 -3.93 -21.22
N GLY A 195 1.48 -3.46 -20.00
CA GLY A 195 1.70 -4.31 -18.84
C GLY A 195 0.46 -4.43 -17.95
N LEU A 196 0.49 -5.40 -17.02
CA LEU A 196 -0.57 -5.64 -16.06
C LEU A 196 -0.57 -4.55 -14.99
N VAL A 197 -1.74 -3.96 -14.71
CA VAL A 197 -1.90 -3.00 -13.62
C VAL A 197 -2.64 -3.66 -12.46
N ARG A 198 -2.14 -3.47 -11.24
CA ARG A 198 -2.70 -4.03 -10.01
C ARG A 198 -2.92 -2.96 -8.95
N ILE A 199 -3.80 -3.27 -8.00
CA ILE A 199 -4.13 -2.38 -6.91
C ILE A 199 -3.08 -2.49 -5.80
N ALA A 200 -2.42 -1.36 -5.50
CA ALA A 200 -1.41 -1.24 -4.44
C ALA A 200 -2.03 -1.11 -3.04
N ASN A 201 -3.32 -0.77 -2.92
CA ASN A 201 -3.99 -0.55 -1.63
C ASN A 201 -3.89 -1.79 -0.72
N GLY A 202 -3.27 -1.61 0.45
CA GLY A 202 -3.06 -2.69 1.42
C GLY A 202 -1.72 -3.43 1.26
N CYS A 203 -1.06 -3.31 0.12
CA CYS A 203 0.29 -3.84 -0.08
C CYS A 203 1.31 -3.09 0.78
N VAL A 204 2.41 -3.77 1.10
CA VAL A 204 3.51 -3.22 1.90
C VAL A 204 4.70 -2.96 0.99
N PHE A 205 5.16 -1.71 0.99
CA PHE A 205 6.34 -1.26 0.26
C PHE A 205 7.44 -0.87 1.25
N LYS A 206 8.66 -1.34 1.03
CA LYS A 206 9.86 -0.95 1.80
C LYS A 206 10.91 -0.40 0.84
N GLY A 207 11.38 0.83 1.07
CA GLY A 207 12.39 1.49 0.21
C GLY A 207 11.98 1.57 -1.26
N GLY A 208 10.70 1.85 -1.53
CA GLY A 208 10.16 1.89 -2.90
C GLY A 208 9.91 0.53 -3.54
N VAL A 209 10.14 -0.58 -2.83
CA VAL A 209 10.02 -1.94 -3.37
C VAL A 209 8.88 -2.67 -2.70
N LEU A 210 8.04 -3.34 -3.50
CA LEU A 210 6.97 -4.17 -2.99
C LEU A 210 7.53 -5.40 -2.25
N THR A 211 7.20 -5.54 -0.97
CA THR A 211 7.66 -6.66 -0.14
C THR A 211 6.57 -7.65 0.20
N ASP A 212 5.31 -7.20 0.31
CA ASP A 212 4.19 -8.07 0.65
C ASP A 212 2.90 -7.63 -0.04
N VAL A 213 2.31 -8.54 -0.81
CA VAL A 213 1.03 -8.34 -1.50
C VAL A 213 -0.09 -8.71 -0.54
N ARG A 214 -0.99 -7.77 -0.24
CA ARG A 214 -2.14 -8.01 0.64
C ARG A 214 -3.41 -7.47 0.03
N MET A 215 -4.53 -8.09 0.37
CA MET A 215 -5.84 -7.55 0.02
C MET A 215 -6.10 -6.21 0.73
N PRO A 216 -6.74 -5.24 0.05
CA PRO A 216 -7.11 -3.98 0.68
C PRO A 216 -8.03 -4.17 1.89
N ASP A 217 -7.95 -3.28 2.88
CA ASP A 217 -8.83 -3.33 4.05
C ASP A 217 -10.28 -2.97 3.72
N ARG A 218 -10.48 -2.03 2.79
CA ARG A 218 -11.79 -1.48 2.45
C ARG A 218 -12.43 -2.24 1.31
N TRP A 219 -13.70 -2.59 1.47
CA TRP A 219 -14.52 -3.31 0.49
C TRP A 219 -14.50 -2.69 -0.91
N LEU A 220 -14.56 -1.35 -1.01
CA LEU A 220 -14.55 -0.65 -2.30
C LEU A 220 -13.28 -0.91 -3.11
N ALA A 221 -12.12 -0.95 -2.46
CA ALA A 221 -10.86 -1.29 -3.11
C ALA A 221 -10.79 -2.78 -3.47
N ARG A 222 -11.40 -3.67 -2.67
CA ARG A 222 -11.45 -5.11 -2.96
C ARG A 222 -12.28 -5.43 -4.20
N PHE A 223 -13.42 -4.76 -4.42
CA PHE A 223 -14.18 -4.93 -5.67
C PHE A 223 -13.34 -4.53 -6.89
N GLN A 224 -12.57 -3.46 -6.78
CA GLN A 224 -11.68 -3.01 -7.85
C GLN A 224 -10.55 -4.01 -8.14
N VAL A 225 -10.04 -4.75 -7.14
CA VAL A 225 -9.09 -5.85 -7.38
C VAL A 225 -9.70 -6.88 -8.34
N LEU A 226 -10.93 -7.34 -8.07
CA LEU A 226 -11.61 -8.32 -8.91
C LEU A 226 -11.89 -7.78 -10.32
N GLU A 227 -12.32 -6.52 -10.43
CA GLU A 227 -12.54 -5.88 -11.72
C GLU A 227 -11.27 -5.74 -12.54
N TYR A 228 -10.14 -5.37 -11.92
CA TYR A 228 -8.86 -5.24 -12.61
C TYR A 228 -8.39 -6.62 -13.11
N LEU A 229 -8.48 -7.66 -12.28
CA LEU A 229 -8.16 -9.03 -12.71
C LEU A 229 -8.97 -9.42 -13.96
N ARG A 230 -10.29 -9.18 -13.95
CA ARG A 230 -11.17 -9.44 -15.10
C ARG A 230 -10.81 -8.58 -16.32
N ALA A 231 -10.61 -7.28 -16.13
CA ALA A 231 -10.32 -6.35 -17.21
C ALA A 231 -9.00 -6.67 -17.92
N PHE A 232 -7.95 -7.03 -17.17
CA PHE A 232 -6.63 -7.29 -17.74
C PHE A 232 -6.45 -8.73 -18.20
N LEU A 233 -6.74 -9.73 -17.35
CA LEU A 233 -6.46 -11.13 -17.68
C LEU A 233 -7.48 -11.74 -18.63
N THR A 234 -8.74 -11.32 -18.57
CA THR A 234 -9.79 -11.80 -19.48
C THR A 234 -9.96 -10.82 -20.65
N GLY A 235 -9.99 -9.51 -20.36
CA GLY A 235 -10.21 -8.49 -21.38
C GLY A 235 -8.97 -8.24 -22.25
N ARG A 236 -7.90 -7.66 -21.69
CA ARG A 236 -6.72 -7.22 -22.46
C ARG A 236 -6.05 -8.39 -23.18
N MET A 237 -5.84 -9.52 -22.51
CA MET A 237 -5.29 -10.71 -23.17
C MET A 237 -6.21 -11.28 -24.25
N GLY A 238 -7.53 -11.31 -24.03
CA GLY A 238 -8.48 -11.81 -25.02
C GLY A 238 -8.48 -10.97 -26.30
N TRP A 239 -8.49 -9.65 -26.15
CA TRP A 239 -8.41 -8.73 -27.29
C TRP A 239 -7.04 -8.74 -27.98
N ASP A 240 -5.95 -8.89 -27.23
CA ASP A 240 -4.60 -9.09 -27.79
C ASP A 240 -4.50 -10.36 -28.63
N ALA A 241 -5.05 -11.48 -28.15
CA ALA A 241 -5.05 -12.75 -28.88
C ALA A 241 -5.74 -12.67 -30.25
N MET A 242 -6.67 -11.72 -30.42
CA MET A 242 -7.36 -11.41 -31.69
C MET A 242 -6.73 -10.25 -32.47
N SER A 243 -5.58 -9.73 -32.02
CA SER A 243 -4.92 -8.52 -32.59
C SER A 243 -5.84 -7.30 -32.66
N ALA A 244 -6.72 -7.14 -31.66
CA ALA A 244 -7.78 -6.14 -31.62
C ALA A 244 -7.81 -5.37 -30.27
N LEU A 245 -6.65 -5.24 -29.62
CA LEU A 245 -6.49 -4.52 -28.36
C LEU A 245 -6.59 -3.00 -28.55
N LEU A 246 -7.73 -2.40 -28.20
CA LEU A 246 -7.96 -0.96 -28.38
C LEU A 246 -7.44 -0.06 -27.26
N ILE A 247 -6.83 -0.62 -26.21
CA ILE A 247 -6.44 0.16 -25.04
C ILE A 247 -5.30 -0.52 -24.28
N ILE A 248 -4.25 0.26 -24.05
CA ILE A 248 -3.15 0.00 -23.12
C ILE A 248 -3.33 1.03 -22.00
N SER A 249 -3.24 0.59 -20.75
CA SER A 249 -3.44 1.50 -19.62
C SER A 249 -2.35 2.57 -19.58
N GLY A 250 -2.75 3.83 -19.41
CA GLY A 250 -1.83 4.95 -19.25
C GLY A 250 -0.94 4.89 -18.00
N ALA A 251 -1.12 3.88 -17.14
CA ALA A 251 -0.30 3.60 -15.96
C ALA A 251 0.95 2.76 -16.29
N PHE A 252 0.91 1.93 -17.34
CA PHE A 252 2.06 1.10 -17.72
C PHE A 252 1.99 0.61 -19.18
N GLY A 253 2.57 1.41 -20.08
CA GLY A 253 2.70 1.05 -21.50
C GLY A 253 4.08 1.39 -22.05
N LEU A 254 4.66 0.50 -22.84
CA LEU A 254 5.92 0.67 -23.57
C LEU A 254 5.63 0.89 -25.06
N PHE A 255 6.28 1.89 -25.66
CA PHE A 255 5.95 2.36 -27.01
C PHE A 255 7.19 2.61 -27.85
N ARG A 256 7.07 2.38 -29.15
CA ARG A 256 8.07 2.79 -30.15
C ARG A 256 7.98 4.30 -30.38
N ARG A 257 9.01 5.02 -29.95
CA ARG A 257 9.07 6.49 -29.96
C ARG A 257 8.74 7.08 -31.33
N SER A 258 9.39 6.57 -32.38
CA SER A 258 9.25 7.12 -33.74
C SER A 258 7.82 7.06 -34.26
N VAL A 259 7.10 5.97 -34.00
CA VAL A 259 5.73 5.77 -34.49
C VAL A 259 4.75 6.69 -33.76
N VAL A 260 4.91 6.84 -32.45
CA VAL A 260 4.05 7.76 -31.66
C VAL A 260 4.27 9.21 -32.08
N ILE A 261 5.52 9.62 -32.35
CA ILE A 261 5.81 10.96 -32.87
C ILE A 261 5.18 11.16 -34.25
N GLU A 262 5.34 10.20 -35.17
CA GLU A 262 4.78 10.25 -36.53
C GLU A 262 3.24 10.30 -36.51
N ALA A 263 2.62 9.61 -35.54
CA ALA A 263 1.17 9.65 -35.32
C ALA A 263 0.69 10.97 -34.69
N GLY A 264 1.58 11.83 -34.18
CA GLY A 264 1.27 13.14 -33.62
C GLY A 264 1.27 13.24 -32.09
N GLY A 265 1.90 12.30 -31.37
CA GLY A 265 1.96 12.31 -29.90
C GLY A 265 0.63 11.97 -29.22
N PHE A 266 0.48 12.32 -27.95
CA PHE A 266 -0.76 12.17 -27.16
C PHE A 266 -1.73 13.32 -27.45
N ALA A 267 -3.03 13.00 -27.62
CA ALA A 267 -4.07 14.01 -27.82
C ALA A 267 -4.31 14.80 -26.51
N ARG A 268 -4.26 16.14 -26.59
CA ARG A 268 -4.34 17.04 -25.42
C ARG A 268 -5.77 17.47 -25.06
N ASP A 269 -6.72 17.24 -25.95
CA ASP A 269 -8.11 17.70 -25.83
C ASP A 269 -9.08 16.58 -25.44
N THR A 270 -8.55 15.44 -24.99
CA THR A 270 -9.28 14.27 -24.47
C THR A 270 -8.87 13.95 -23.03
N VAL A 271 -9.76 13.26 -22.30
CA VAL A 271 -9.51 12.77 -20.92
C VAL A 271 -9.15 11.28 -20.86
N GLY A 272 -9.14 10.61 -22.01
CA GLY A 272 -8.74 9.21 -22.22
C GLY A 272 -7.61 9.12 -23.24
N GLU A 273 -6.52 9.82 -22.98
CA GLU A 273 -5.38 9.95 -23.89
C GLU A 273 -4.70 8.61 -24.21
N ASP A 274 -4.81 7.64 -23.30
CA ASP A 274 -4.23 6.32 -23.41
C ASP A 274 -4.99 5.45 -24.42
N MET A 275 -6.32 5.36 -24.31
CA MET A 275 -7.17 4.66 -25.28
C MET A 275 -7.13 5.34 -26.65
N GLU A 276 -7.25 6.68 -26.68
CA GLU A 276 -7.24 7.45 -27.93
C GLU A 276 -5.97 7.15 -28.74
N LEU A 277 -4.80 7.16 -28.07
CA LEU A 277 -3.53 6.88 -28.74
C LEU A 277 -3.52 5.48 -29.37
N ILE A 278 -4.01 4.44 -28.68
CA ILE A 278 -4.01 3.08 -29.23
C ILE A 278 -4.95 2.96 -30.43
N VAL A 279 -6.17 3.49 -30.34
CA VAL A 279 -7.13 3.50 -31.45
C VAL A 279 -6.53 4.26 -32.65
N ARG A 280 -5.91 5.41 -32.41
CA ARG A 280 -5.23 6.19 -33.46
C ARG A 280 -4.03 5.46 -34.04
N LEU A 281 -3.22 4.75 -33.26
CA LEU A 281 -2.09 3.97 -33.77
C LEU A 281 -2.55 2.83 -34.68
N HIS A 282 -3.63 2.12 -34.32
CA HIS A 282 -4.25 1.11 -35.19
C HIS A 282 -4.67 1.72 -36.54
N ARG A 283 -5.39 2.84 -36.48
CA ARG A 283 -5.84 3.58 -37.67
C ARG A 283 -4.67 4.05 -38.53
N PHE A 284 -3.72 4.75 -37.90
CA PHE A 284 -2.54 5.34 -38.54
C PHE A 284 -1.70 4.28 -39.28
N CYS A 285 -1.38 3.17 -38.60
CA CYS A 285 -0.57 2.11 -39.22
C CYS A 285 -1.31 1.45 -40.39
N ARG A 286 -2.63 1.25 -40.28
CA ARG A 286 -3.46 0.69 -41.37
C ARG A 286 -3.56 1.64 -42.56
N GLU A 287 -3.84 2.92 -42.33
CA GLU A 287 -3.90 3.95 -43.39
C GLU A 287 -2.56 4.09 -44.12
N LYS A 288 -1.44 3.99 -43.39
CA LYS A 288 -0.08 3.99 -43.93
C LYS A 288 0.39 2.64 -44.51
N LYS A 289 -0.47 1.61 -44.48
CA LYS A 289 -0.13 0.22 -44.90
C LYS A 289 1.13 -0.33 -44.23
N ARG A 290 1.40 0.10 -43.00
CA ARG A 290 2.53 -0.35 -42.19
C ARG A 290 2.15 -1.63 -41.44
N LEU A 291 2.99 -2.66 -41.52
CA LEU A 291 2.87 -3.82 -40.64
C LEU A 291 3.16 -3.39 -39.20
N TYR A 292 2.30 -3.79 -38.28
CA TYR A 292 2.40 -3.38 -36.89
C TYR A 292 1.78 -4.41 -35.95
N ARG A 293 2.24 -4.39 -34.71
CA ARG A 293 1.66 -5.15 -33.61
C ARG A 293 1.51 -4.26 -32.38
N ILE A 294 0.32 -4.30 -31.78
CA ILE A 294 0.01 -3.73 -30.47
C ILE A 294 -0.38 -4.90 -29.58
N THR A 295 0.30 -5.07 -28.45
CA THR A 295 0.19 -6.29 -27.66
C THR A 295 0.07 -6.06 -26.16
N PHE A 296 -0.33 -7.08 -25.42
CA PHE A 296 -0.42 -7.05 -23.96
C PHE A 296 0.43 -8.17 -23.36
N VAL A 297 1.24 -7.83 -22.37
CA VAL A 297 2.12 -8.77 -21.68
C VAL A 297 1.58 -8.95 -20.25
N PRO A 298 1.21 -10.18 -19.83
CA PRO A 298 0.48 -10.38 -18.58
C PRO A 298 1.35 -10.48 -17.33
N ASP A 299 2.68 -10.62 -17.47
CA ASP A 299 3.62 -10.79 -16.36
C ASP A 299 4.30 -9.52 -15.82
N PRO A 300 4.60 -8.43 -16.58
CA PRO A 300 5.12 -7.21 -15.98
C PRO A 300 4.01 -6.48 -15.21
N VAL A 301 4.28 -6.14 -13.94
CA VAL A 301 3.27 -5.53 -13.06
C VAL A 301 3.63 -4.10 -12.69
N ALA A 302 2.63 -3.21 -12.81
CA ALA A 302 2.59 -1.90 -12.19
C ALA A 302 1.53 -1.86 -11.08
N TRP A 303 1.92 -1.41 -9.89
CA TRP A 303 1.06 -1.27 -8.73
C TRP A 303 0.59 0.18 -8.60
N THR A 304 -0.72 0.42 -8.63
CA THR A 304 -1.33 1.77 -8.59
C THR A 304 -2.33 1.90 -7.43
N GLU A 305 -2.50 3.12 -6.93
CA GLU A 305 -3.54 3.44 -5.97
C GLU A 305 -4.93 3.52 -6.60
N CYS A 306 -5.90 2.87 -5.98
CA CYS A 306 -7.30 3.04 -6.32
C CYS A 306 -8.07 3.89 -5.30
N PRO A 307 -9.15 4.57 -5.74
CA PRO A 307 -10.03 5.30 -4.83
C PRO A 307 -10.70 4.38 -3.80
N GLU A 308 -10.54 4.71 -2.52
CA GLU A 308 -11.18 4.02 -1.39
C GLU A 308 -12.47 4.70 -0.90
N ARG A 309 -12.95 5.71 -1.63
CA ARG A 309 -14.19 6.46 -1.34
C ARG A 309 -15.07 6.51 -2.59
N LEU A 310 -16.39 6.39 -2.41
CA LEU A 310 -17.37 6.40 -3.51
C LEU A 310 -17.25 7.64 -4.41
N SER A 311 -17.07 8.83 -3.84
CA SER A 311 -16.93 10.06 -4.62
C SER A 311 -15.69 10.09 -5.50
N GLY A 312 -14.58 9.51 -5.04
CA GLY A 312 -13.36 9.35 -5.84
C GLY A 312 -13.54 8.34 -6.98
N LEU A 313 -14.19 7.21 -6.67
CA LEU A 313 -14.49 6.18 -7.66
C LEU A 313 -15.47 6.69 -8.73
N ALA A 314 -16.53 7.39 -8.34
CA ALA A 314 -17.50 7.99 -9.26
C ALA A 314 -16.83 8.90 -10.29
N ARG A 315 -15.96 9.82 -9.85
CA ARG A 315 -15.19 10.70 -10.75
C ARG A 315 -14.27 9.92 -11.69
N GLN A 316 -13.67 8.83 -11.21
CA GLN A 316 -12.82 7.97 -12.04
C GLN A 316 -13.63 7.27 -13.13
N ARG A 317 -14.77 6.66 -12.79
CA ARG A 317 -15.64 5.95 -13.76
C ARG A 317 -16.26 6.90 -14.78
N ASP A 318 -16.70 8.06 -14.33
CA ASP A 318 -17.19 9.13 -15.19
C ASP A 318 -16.11 9.55 -16.21
N ARG A 319 -14.87 9.78 -15.77
CA ARG A 319 -13.75 10.11 -16.65
C ARG A 319 -13.46 9.00 -17.67
N TRP A 320 -13.45 7.74 -17.23
CA TRP A 320 -13.17 6.61 -18.13
C TRP A 320 -14.25 6.46 -19.19
N GLN A 321 -15.53 6.63 -18.83
CA GLN A 321 -16.60 6.59 -19.82
C GLN A 321 -16.48 7.77 -20.80
N ARG A 322 -16.20 8.99 -20.33
CA ARG A 322 -15.98 10.14 -21.23
C ARG A 322 -14.82 9.91 -22.19
N GLY A 323 -13.71 9.34 -21.70
CA GLY A 323 -12.56 8.96 -22.53
C GLY A 323 -12.90 7.90 -23.58
N LEU A 324 -13.69 6.89 -23.22
CA LEU A 324 -14.20 5.87 -24.14
C LEU A 324 -15.06 6.50 -25.25
N VAL A 325 -16.06 7.31 -24.88
CA VAL A 325 -16.97 7.97 -25.82
C VAL A 325 -16.19 8.85 -26.79
N ASP A 326 -15.31 9.71 -26.27
CA ASP A 326 -14.52 10.63 -27.07
C ASP A 326 -13.59 9.89 -28.05
N SER A 327 -12.89 8.85 -27.59
CA SER A 327 -12.01 8.02 -28.42
C SER A 327 -12.77 7.34 -29.57
N LEU A 328 -13.94 6.76 -29.28
CA LEU A 328 -14.73 6.07 -30.30
C LEU A 328 -15.36 7.06 -31.31
N LEU A 329 -15.89 8.19 -30.85
CA LEU A 329 -16.50 9.17 -31.75
C LEU A 329 -15.47 9.84 -32.67
N ARG A 330 -14.26 10.15 -32.17
CA ARG A 330 -13.15 10.68 -32.99
C ARG A 330 -12.72 9.74 -34.11
N HIS A 331 -12.81 8.44 -33.86
CA HIS A 331 -12.35 7.39 -34.76
C HIS A 331 -13.50 6.59 -35.39
N ILE A 332 -14.72 7.15 -35.43
CA ILE A 332 -15.94 6.47 -35.87
C ILE A 332 -15.83 5.84 -37.26
N ARG A 333 -14.94 6.37 -38.13
CA ARG A 333 -14.62 5.80 -39.45
C ARG A 333 -14.11 4.36 -39.41
N MET A 334 -13.64 3.88 -38.26
CA MET A 334 -13.20 2.50 -38.07
C MET A 334 -14.36 1.53 -37.86
N LEU A 335 -15.54 2.01 -37.45
CA LEU A 335 -16.68 1.18 -37.10
C LEU A 335 -17.13 0.31 -38.29
N GLY A 336 -16.96 -1.00 -38.18
CA GLY A 336 -17.38 -1.97 -39.20
C GLY A 336 -16.57 -1.89 -40.51
N ASN A 337 -15.45 -1.17 -40.52
CA ASN A 337 -14.67 -0.97 -41.74
C ASN A 337 -13.56 -2.03 -41.87
N PRO A 338 -13.59 -2.88 -42.92
CA PRO A 338 -12.63 -3.96 -43.12
C PRO A 338 -11.20 -3.48 -43.38
N GLY A 339 -11.02 -2.24 -43.84
CA GLY A 339 -9.70 -1.64 -44.06
C GLY A 339 -8.83 -1.54 -42.80
N TYR A 340 -9.43 -1.60 -41.61
CA TYR A 340 -8.71 -1.57 -40.34
C TYR A 340 -8.47 -2.97 -39.72
N GLY A 341 -8.97 -4.04 -40.34
CA GLY A 341 -8.87 -5.42 -39.85
C GLY A 341 -9.69 -5.68 -38.58
N ALA A 342 -9.23 -6.63 -37.75
CA ALA A 342 -9.91 -7.00 -36.50
C ALA A 342 -10.22 -5.82 -35.54
N PRO A 343 -9.35 -4.80 -35.38
CA PRO A 343 -9.68 -3.59 -34.63
C PRO A 343 -10.98 -2.91 -35.12
N GLY A 344 -11.18 -2.75 -36.44
CA GLY A 344 -12.36 -2.07 -36.99
C GLY A 344 -13.59 -2.96 -37.16
N LEU A 345 -13.39 -4.25 -37.43
CA LEU A 345 -14.50 -5.20 -37.68
C LEU A 345 -15.06 -5.84 -36.42
N ILE A 346 -14.25 -6.03 -35.37
CA ILE A 346 -14.64 -6.82 -34.19
C ILE A 346 -14.59 -5.97 -32.93
N ALA A 347 -13.42 -5.40 -32.60
CA ALA A 347 -13.29 -4.66 -31.35
C ALA A 347 -14.06 -3.34 -31.38
N PHE A 348 -13.96 -2.55 -32.45
CA PHE A 348 -14.63 -1.25 -32.51
C PHE A 348 -16.16 -1.37 -32.36
N PRO A 349 -16.86 -2.28 -33.07
CA PRO A 349 -18.29 -2.51 -32.85
C PRO A 349 -18.61 -2.99 -31.44
N TYR A 350 -17.79 -3.88 -30.86
CA TYR A 350 -17.97 -4.32 -29.46
C TYR A 350 -17.90 -3.13 -28.49
N TYR A 351 -16.83 -2.33 -28.56
CA TYR A 351 -16.64 -1.18 -27.67
C TYR A 351 -17.71 -0.10 -27.90
N PHE A 352 -18.20 0.06 -29.13
CA PHE A 352 -19.24 1.03 -29.47
C PHE A 352 -20.63 0.59 -29.00
N PHE A 353 -21.09 -0.60 -29.40
CA PHE A 353 -22.45 -1.04 -29.10
C PHE A 353 -22.60 -1.63 -27.71
N LEU A 354 -21.59 -2.36 -27.20
CA LEU A 354 -21.71 -3.10 -25.94
C LEU A 354 -21.08 -2.35 -24.75
N GLU A 355 -19.94 -1.69 -24.93
CA GLU A 355 -19.32 -0.95 -23.81
C GLU A 355 -19.81 0.50 -23.70
N MET A 356 -19.83 1.25 -24.80
CA MET A 356 -20.21 2.67 -24.76
C MET A 356 -21.71 2.84 -24.49
N LEU A 357 -22.57 2.09 -25.20
CA LEU A 357 -24.03 2.16 -25.04
C LEU A 357 -24.59 1.24 -23.94
N GLY A 358 -23.77 0.35 -23.39
CA GLY A 358 -24.21 -0.61 -22.37
C GLY A 358 -24.92 0.00 -21.16
N PRO A 359 -24.47 1.12 -20.59
CA PRO A 359 -25.17 1.77 -19.48
C PRO A 359 -26.60 2.21 -19.82
N VAL A 360 -26.85 2.59 -21.09
CA VAL A 360 -28.18 2.98 -21.57
C VAL A 360 -29.07 1.75 -21.69
N VAL A 361 -28.56 0.69 -22.32
CA VAL A 361 -29.28 -0.58 -22.46
C VAL A 361 -29.64 -1.17 -21.11
N GLU A 362 -28.70 -1.14 -20.15
CA GLU A 362 -28.92 -1.66 -18.79
C GLU A 362 -29.97 -0.84 -18.03
N LEU A 363 -29.94 0.49 -18.13
CA LEU A 363 -30.96 1.35 -17.51
C LEU A 363 -32.37 1.05 -18.04
N PHE A 364 -32.53 1.02 -19.37
CA PHE A 364 -33.81 0.66 -19.98
C PHE A 364 -34.23 -0.76 -19.60
N GLY A 365 -33.27 -1.68 -19.46
CA GLY A 365 -33.48 -3.03 -18.96
C GLY A 365 -34.12 -3.03 -17.57
N TYR A 366 -33.58 -2.24 -16.62
CA TYR A 366 -34.16 -2.11 -15.28
C TYR A 366 -35.57 -1.51 -15.31
N VAL A 367 -35.78 -0.44 -16.08
CA VAL A 367 -37.10 0.20 -16.20
C VAL A 367 -38.13 -0.75 -16.79
N ALA A 368 -37.77 -1.46 -17.87
CA ALA A 368 -38.65 -2.43 -18.50
C ALA A 368 -38.96 -3.62 -17.58
N PHE A 369 -37.97 -4.10 -16.82
CA PHE A 369 -38.16 -5.17 -15.85
C PHE A 369 -39.14 -4.78 -14.74
N VAL A 370 -39.00 -3.58 -14.16
CA VAL A 370 -39.93 -3.08 -13.13
C VAL A 370 -41.33 -2.88 -13.71
N ALA A 371 -41.45 -2.32 -14.92
CA ALA A 371 -42.74 -2.16 -15.59
C ALA A 371 -43.43 -3.50 -15.85
N ALA A 372 -42.66 -4.52 -16.26
CA ALA A 372 -43.18 -5.86 -16.49
C ALA A 372 -43.62 -6.55 -15.18
N LEU A 373 -42.88 -6.33 -14.09
CA LEU A 373 -43.22 -6.83 -12.75
C LEU A 373 -44.55 -6.22 -12.27
N ILE A 374 -44.70 -4.90 -12.35
CA ILE A 374 -45.94 -4.18 -11.97
C ILE A 374 -47.11 -4.63 -12.84
N GLY A 375 -46.87 -4.86 -14.13
CA GLY A 375 -47.88 -5.33 -15.07
C GLY A 375 -48.30 -6.79 -14.89
N GLY A 376 -47.73 -7.53 -13.92
CA GLY A 376 -48.04 -8.95 -13.69
C GLY A 376 -47.64 -9.87 -14.85
N ARG A 377 -46.77 -9.40 -15.76
CA ARG A 377 -46.39 -10.11 -16.99
C ARG A 377 -45.16 -11.01 -16.82
N VAL A 378 -44.60 -11.08 -15.61
CA VAL A 378 -43.37 -11.82 -15.32
C VAL A 378 -43.67 -12.94 -14.33
N SER A 379 -43.38 -14.19 -14.72
CA SER A 379 -43.49 -15.32 -13.80
C SER A 379 -42.30 -15.34 -12.82
N ALA A 380 -42.53 -15.77 -11.58
CA ALA A 380 -41.47 -15.92 -10.59
C ALA A 380 -40.35 -16.88 -11.08
N ALA A 381 -40.73 -17.91 -11.84
CA ALA A 381 -39.79 -18.84 -12.46
C ALA A 381 -38.86 -18.15 -13.48
N TYR A 382 -39.40 -17.23 -14.30
CA TYR A 382 -38.59 -16.46 -15.24
C TYR A 382 -37.61 -15.54 -14.53
N VAL A 383 -38.05 -14.83 -13.49
CA VAL A 383 -37.16 -13.96 -12.69
C VAL A 383 -36.02 -14.77 -12.08
N ALA A 384 -36.35 -15.91 -11.47
CA ALA A 384 -35.35 -16.79 -10.86
C ALA A 384 -34.35 -17.33 -11.90
N ALA A 385 -34.83 -17.80 -13.05
CA ALA A 385 -33.98 -18.31 -14.13
C ALA A 385 -33.07 -17.22 -14.70
N PHE A 386 -33.59 -16.01 -14.96
CA PHE A 386 -32.80 -14.90 -15.45
C PHE A 386 -31.76 -14.42 -14.42
N ALA A 387 -32.13 -14.33 -13.14
CA ALA A 387 -31.20 -13.98 -12.07
C ALA A 387 -30.09 -15.03 -11.92
N LEU A 388 -30.43 -16.31 -11.96
CA LEU A 388 -29.47 -17.41 -11.92
C LEU A 388 -28.51 -17.35 -13.12
N LEU A 389 -29.03 -17.09 -14.32
CA LEU A 389 -28.20 -16.95 -15.52
C LEU A 389 -27.28 -15.73 -15.44
N ALA A 390 -27.81 -14.54 -15.13
CA ALA A 390 -27.06 -13.30 -15.08
C ALA A 390 -25.99 -13.30 -13.97
N PHE A 391 -26.36 -13.72 -12.76
CA PHE A 391 -25.44 -13.79 -11.63
C PHE A 391 -24.48 -14.97 -11.76
N GLY A 392 -24.98 -16.14 -12.15
CA GLY A 392 -24.15 -17.33 -12.34
C GLY A 392 -23.08 -17.12 -13.41
N PHE A 393 -23.45 -16.51 -14.54
CA PHE A 393 -22.49 -16.18 -15.59
C PHE A 393 -21.48 -15.11 -15.15
N GLY A 394 -21.96 -14.05 -14.50
CA GLY A 394 -21.08 -13.02 -13.93
C GLY A 394 -20.07 -13.57 -12.93
N MET A 395 -20.52 -14.49 -12.06
CA MET A 395 -19.65 -15.21 -11.12
C MET A 395 -18.66 -16.12 -11.86
N ALA A 396 -19.10 -16.86 -12.87
CA ALA A 396 -18.24 -17.75 -13.64
C ALA A 396 -17.07 -16.99 -14.29
N LEU A 397 -17.33 -15.82 -14.88
CA LEU A 397 -16.28 -14.96 -15.44
C LEU A 397 -15.30 -14.44 -14.38
N SER A 398 -15.82 -13.99 -13.25
CA SER A 398 -15.00 -13.52 -12.12
C SER A 398 -14.13 -14.64 -11.55
N ILE A 399 -14.69 -15.84 -11.37
CA ILE A 399 -13.96 -17.04 -10.94
C ILE A 399 -12.93 -17.46 -11.97
N ALA A 400 -13.24 -17.41 -13.27
CA ALA A 400 -12.29 -17.70 -14.33
C ALA A 400 -11.08 -16.74 -14.27
N ALA A 401 -11.30 -15.43 -14.08
CA ALA A 401 -10.22 -14.46 -13.96
C ALA A 401 -9.34 -14.72 -12.72
N VAL A 402 -9.94 -15.02 -11.56
CA VAL A 402 -9.20 -15.38 -10.34
C VAL A 402 -8.45 -16.70 -10.50
N SER A 403 -9.02 -17.66 -11.22
CA SER A 403 -8.39 -18.96 -11.48
C SER A 403 -7.19 -18.83 -12.41
N LEU A 404 -7.29 -17.95 -13.43
CA LEU A 404 -6.18 -17.65 -14.34
C LEU A 404 -5.02 -16.97 -13.61
N GLU A 405 -5.35 -16.06 -12.70
CA GLU A 405 -4.39 -15.39 -11.83
C GLU A 405 -3.62 -16.39 -10.96
N GLU A 406 -4.35 -17.29 -10.27
CA GLU A 406 -3.73 -18.28 -9.39
C GLU A 406 -2.83 -19.24 -10.17
N GLN A 407 -3.31 -19.79 -11.28
CA GLN A 407 -2.55 -20.76 -12.09
C GLN A 407 -1.25 -20.19 -12.69
N SER A 408 -1.15 -18.87 -12.84
CA SER A 408 -0.08 -18.24 -13.62
C SER A 408 0.92 -17.49 -12.77
N PHE A 409 0.46 -16.82 -11.70
CA PHE A 409 1.29 -15.85 -10.99
C PHE A 409 1.38 -16.08 -9.47
N HIS A 410 0.47 -16.86 -8.86
CA HIS A 410 0.45 -17.20 -7.43
C HIS A 410 0.71 -16.01 -6.48
N ARG A 411 0.17 -14.83 -6.80
CA ARG A 411 0.55 -13.58 -6.09
C ARG A 411 -0.12 -13.44 -4.73
N PHE A 412 -1.29 -14.03 -4.52
CA PHE A 412 -1.91 -14.08 -3.19
C PHE A 412 -1.45 -15.34 -2.46
N ARG A 413 -0.65 -15.18 -1.41
CA ARG A 413 -0.07 -16.33 -0.68
C ARG A 413 -1.03 -16.99 0.30
N ARG A 414 -2.19 -16.37 0.58
CA ARG A 414 -3.13 -16.81 1.63
C ARG A 414 -4.43 -17.32 1.01
N THR A 415 -4.84 -18.52 1.38
CA THR A 415 -6.14 -19.10 0.98
C THR A 415 -7.33 -18.20 1.34
N ARG A 416 -7.21 -17.42 2.42
CA ARG A 416 -8.22 -16.44 2.84
C ARG A 416 -8.48 -15.37 1.78
N ASP A 417 -7.46 -14.94 1.04
CA ASP A 417 -7.60 -13.89 0.03
C ASP A 417 -8.41 -14.40 -1.17
N TYR A 418 -8.23 -15.66 -1.56
CA TYR A 418 -9.05 -16.32 -2.58
C TYR A 418 -10.51 -16.48 -2.15
N MET A 419 -10.76 -16.87 -0.90
CA MET A 419 -12.13 -16.95 -0.37
C MET A 419 -12.81 -15.57 -0.38
N HIS A 420 -12.08 -14.50 -0.06
CA HIS A 420 -12.61 -13.13 -0.18
C HIS A 420 -12.95 -12.79 -1.62
N LEU A 421 -12.09 -13.10 -2.59
CA LEU A 421 -12.37 -12.85 -4.01
C LEU A 421 -13.59 -13.62 -4.52
N PHE A 422 -13.79 -14.87 -4.07
CA PHE A 422 -14.97 -15.65 -4.39
C PHE A 422 -16.25 -15.03 -3.82
N VAL A 423 -16.24 -14.63 -2.55
CA VAL A 423 -17.37 -13.93 -1.92
C VAL A 423 -17.65 -12.60 -2.62
N LEU A 424 -16.62 -11.86 -3.03
CA LEU A 424 -16.76 -10.60 -3.77
C LEU A 424 -17.38 -10.81 -5.16
N ALA A 425 -17.06 -11.90 -5.85
CA ALA A 425 -17.67 -12.25 -7.13
C ALA A 425 -19.19 -12.47 -7.03
N PHE A 426 -19.67 -12.92 -5.87
CA PHE A 426 -21.10 -12.97 -5.56
C PHE A 426 -21.64 -11.58 -5.19
N LEU A 427 -20.99 -10.90 -4.24
CA LEU A 427 -21.47 -9.62 -3.68
C LEU A 427 -21.48 -8.47 -4.70
N GLU A 428 -20.64 -8.48 -5.73
CA GLU A 428 -20.59 -7.40 -6.72
C GLU A 428 -21.91 -7.23 -7.49
N ASN A 429 -22.72 -8.29 -7.57
CA ASN A 429 -24.03 -8.28 -8.22
C ASN A 429 -25.09 -7.47 -7.46
N PHE A 430 -24.85 -7.19 -6.17
CA PHE A 430 -25.77 -6.51 -5.28
C PHE A 430 -25.34 -5.06 -5.03
N GLY A 431 -25.73 -4.15 -5.93
CA GLY A 431 -25.59 -2.70 -5.79
C GLY A 431 -24.29 -2.12 -6.39
N TYR A 432 -23.16 -2.82 -6.29
CA TYR A 432 -21.88 -2.29 -6.80
C TYR A 432 -21.89 -2.11 -8.32
N ARG A 433 -22.35 -3.13 -9.08
CA ARG A 433 -22.49 -3.04 -10.53
C ARG A 433 -23.47 -1.92 -10.94
N GLN A 434 -24.61 -1.81 -10.27
CA GLN A 434 -25.62 -0.79 -10.55
C GLN A 434 -25.08 0.63 -10.34
N LEU A 435 -24.28 0.84 -9.28
CA LEU A 435 -23.60 2.12 -9.04
C LEU A 435 -22.59 2.46 -10.16
N VAL A 436 -21.80 1.47 -10.60
CA VAL A 436 -20.86 1.66 -11.72
C VAL A 436 -21.61 2.01 -13.00
N THR A 437 -22.70 1.31 -13.30
CA THR A 437 -23.58 1.60 -14.46
C THR A 437 -24.15 3.02 -14.38
N TYR A 438 -24.62 3.44 -13.21
CA TYR A 438 -25.10 4.81 -13.00
C TYR A 438 -24.01 5.87 -13.29
N TRP A 439 -22.78 5.68 -12.78
CA TRP A 439 -21.68 6.62 -13.04
C TRP A 439 -21.23 6.61 -14.51
N ARG A 440 -21.27 5.45 -15.17
CA ARG A 440 -21.01 5.36 -16.62
C ARG A 440 -22.10 6.10 -17.40
N LEU A 441 -23.38 5.94 -17.04
CA LEU A 441 -24.46 6.69 -17.67
C LEU A 441 -24.28 8.20 -17.49
N HIS A 442 -23.93 8.66 -16.29
CA HIS A 442 -23.60 10.05 -16.04
C HIS A 442 -22.45 10.55 -16.93
N GLY A 443 -21.37 9.78 -17.05
CA GLY A 443 -20.23 10.12 -17.91
C GLY A 443 -20.59 10.18 -19.39
N LEU A 444 -21.45 9.26 -19.87
CA LEU A 444 -21.96 9.27 -21.24
C LEU A 444 -22.77 10.55 -21.52
N LEU A 445 -23.72 10.89 -20.64
CA LEU A 445 -24.54 12.10 -20.76
C LEU A 445 -23.65 13.35 -20.70
N THR A 446 -22.72 13.42 -19.75
CA THR A 446 -21.79 14.54 -19.59
C THR A 446 -20.93 14.75 -20.85
N SER A 447 -20.52 13.66 -21.52
CA SER A 447 -19.80 13.72 -22.79
C SER A 447 -20.63 14.33 -23.92
N LEU A 448 -21.93 14.00 -23.99
CA LEU A 448 -22.86 14.52 -24.99
C LEU A 448 -23.19 16.00 -24.76
N PHE A 449 -23.26 16.43 -23.50
CA PHE A 449 -23.56 17.82 -23.11
C PHE A 449 -22.30 18.71 -22.89
N ARG A 450 -21.10 18.23 -23.26
CA ARG A 450 -19.82 18.96 -23.29
C ARG A 450 -19.40 19.67 -21.98
N VAL A 451 -19.70 19.13 -20.80
CA VAL A 451 -19.11 19.67 -19.55
C VAL A 451 -17.67 19.17 -19.41
N LYS A 452 -16.71 20.02 -19.80
CA LYS A 452 -15.27 19.77 -19.62
C LYS A 452 -14.82 20.35 -18.28
N GLY A 453 -14.42 19.49 -17.35
CA GLY A 453 -13.88 19.90 -16.05
C GLY A 453 -13.08 18.77 -15.40
N TRP A 454 -11.85 19.10 -14.98
CA TRP A 454 -10.95 18.22 -14.24
C TRP A 454 -11.26 18.31 -12.75
N GLY A 455 -11.57 17.18 -12.10
CA GLY A 455 -11.72 17.11 -10.65
C GLY A 455 -10.43 16.63 -10.01
N ALA A 456 -9.77 17.49 -9.23
CA ALA A 456 -8.60 17.09 -8.44
C ALA A 456 -8.95 15.95 -7.48
N MET A 457 -8.14 14.89 -7.48
CA MET A 457 -8.30 13.74 -6.60
C MET A 457 -7.20 13.76 -5.53
N LYS A 458 -7.56 13.98 -4.26
CA LYS A 458 -6.63 13.79 -3.14
C LYS A 458 -6.36 12.28 -2.97
N ARG A 459 -5.18 11.81 -3.41
CA ARG A 459 -4.68 10.45 -3.18
C ARG A 459 -3.96 10.38 -1.82
N LEU A 460 -3.86 9.18 -1.24
CA LEU A 460 -3.44 9.00 0.17
C LEU A 460 -1.95 8.63 0.32
N GLY A 461 -1.24 8.33 -0.77
CA GLY A 461 0.18 7.98 -0.73
C GLY A 461 0.41 6.63 -0.04
N VAL A 462 0.47 5.55 -0.81
CA VAL A 462 0.67 4.17 -0.33
C VAL A 462 2.05 3.99 0.27
N LEU A 463 3.00 4.85 -0.08
CA LEU A 463 4.33 4.95 0.53
C LEU A 463 4.29 5.62 1.92
N HIS A 464 3.16 6.25 2.29
CA HIS A 464 2.96 7.03 3.50
C HIS A 464 1.65 6.63 4.23
N ARG A 465 1.43 5.34 4.48
CA ARG A 465 0.36 4.93 5.42
C ARG A 465 0.86 4.98 6.87
N PRO A 466 0.41 5.93 7.71
CA PRO A 466 0.53 5.77 9.15
C PRO A 466 -0.39 4.62 9.61
N ALA A 467 0.15 3.73 10.44
CA ALA A 467 -0.62 2.66 11.07
C ALA A 467 -1.82 3.24 11.84
N LYS A 468 -3.00 2.64 11.68
CA LYS A 468 -4.29 3.16 12.16
C LYS A 468 -4.32 3.34 13.69
N ILE A 469 -4.53 4.59 14.13
CA ILE A 469 -4.68 5.08 15.51
C ILE A 469 -6.09 4.77 16.11
N ALA A 470 -6.89 3.91 15.46
CA ALA A 470 -8.31 3.76 15.82
C ALA A 470 -8.58 2.95 17.11
N ALA A 471 -7.65 2.10 17.56
CA ALA A 471 -7.84 1.30 18.77
C ALA A 471 -7.59 2.09 20.08
N GLY A 472 -6.69 3.07 20.05
CA GLY A 472 -6.29 3.84 21.24
C GLY A 472 -7.34 4.86 21.71
N LEU A 473 -8.10 5.45 20.79
CA LEU A 473 -9.10 6.48 21.11
C LEU A 473 -10.38 5.92 21.74
N THR A 474 -10.78 4.70 21.36
CA THR A 474 -11.96 4.03 21.96
C THR A 474 -11.69 3.62 23.40
N LEU A 475 -10.47 3.15 23.71
CA LEU A 475 -10.02 2.86 25.08
C LEU A 475 -9.96 4.12 25.95
N LEU A 476 -9.56 5.27 25.38
CA LEU A 476 -9.53 6.56 26.05
C LEU A 476 -10.93 7.02 26.52
N SER A 477 -11.96 6.77 25.69
CA SER A 477 -13.34 7.17 25.98
C SER A 477 -14.00 6.34 27.11
N LEU A 478 -13.65 5.05 27.21
CA LEU A 478 -14.16 4.16 28.26
C LEU A 478 -13.53 4.45 29.64
N PHE A 479 -12.29 4.95 29.68
CA PHE A 479 -11.57 5.23 30.92
C PHE A 479 -11.96 6.57 31.56
N LEU A 480 -12.29 7.59 30.76
CA LEU A 480 -12.68 8.91 31.26
C LEU A 480 -14.12 8.94 31.82
N ALA A 481 -14.95 7.95 31.52
CA ALA A 481 -16.35 7.88 31.94
C ALA A 481 -16.59 7.17 33.29
N GLY A 482 -15.55 6.64 33.96
CA GLY A 482 -15.68 5.94 35.23
C GLY A 482 -15.75 6.86 36.45
N ALA A 483 -16.87 6.84 37.18
CA ALA A 483 -17.13 7.57 38.42
C ALA A 483 -16.01 7.45 39.50
N PRO A 484 -15.87 8.42 40.42
CA PRO A 484 -14.83 8.41 41.46
C PRO A 484 -15.01 7.24 42.44
N ALA A 485 -14.30 6.14 42.19
CA ALA A 485 -14.23 5.03 43.13
C ALA A 485 -13.23 5.31 44.26
N ARG A 486 -13.54 4.87 45.49
CA ARG A 486 -12.61 4.86 46.63
C ARG A 486 -11.30 4.16 46.23
N GLY A 487 -10.14 4.76 46.55
CA GLY A 487 -8.81 4.23 46.25
C GLY A 487 -8.18 4.68 44.92
N ALA A 488 -8.84 5.57 44.17
CA ALA A 488 -8.30 6.11 42.92
C ALA A 488 -7.39 7.34 43.17
N TYR A 489 -6.11 7.24 42.83
CA TYR A 489 -5.14 8.34 42.94
C TYR A 489 -4.54 8.70 41.59
N TRP A 490 -4.02 9.92 41.53
CA TRP A 490 -3.17 10.40 40.45
C TRP A 490 -1.72 10.31 40.88
N GLN A 491 -0.84 9.96 39.95
CA GLN A 491 0.59 9.96 40.14
C GLN A 491 1.26 10.71 39.00
N PHE A 492 2.07 11.70 39.34
CA PHE A 492 3.03 12.30 38.42
C PHE A 492 4.42 11.75 38.73
N SER A 493 5.19 11.44 37.69
CA SER A 493 6.61 11.15 37.87
C SER A 493 7.46 11.81 36.81
N ASN A 494 8.66 12.20 37.23
CA ASN A 494 9.68 12.71 36.33
C ASN A 494 10.94 11.85 36.48
N SER A 495 11.44 11.37 35.35
CA SER A 495 12.65 10.55 35.28
C SER A 495 13.69 11.22 34.40
N TYR A 496 14.93 11.17 34.85
CA TYR A 496 16.10 11.60 34.10
C TYR A 496 17.12 10.47 34.09
N GLU A 497 17.59 10.11 32.91
CA GLU A 497 18.57 9.07 32.70
C GLU A 497 19.76 9.60 31.92
N ARG A 498 20.97 9.24 32.38
CA ARG A 498 22.23 9.45 31.67
C ARG A 498 22.91 8.12 31.43
N GLN A 499 23.29 7.87 30.18
CA GLN A 499 23.96 6.67 29.73
C GLN A 499 25.30 7.04 29.09
N SER A 500 26.39 6.53 29.63
CA SER A 500 27.75 6.81 29.19
C SER A 500 28.34 5.61 28.46
N TYR A 501 29.10 5.90 27.40
CA TYR A 501 29.84 4.93 26.60
C TYR A 501 31.35 5.18 26.78
N GLY A 502 32.18 4.16 26.55
CA GLY A 502 33.63 4.38 26.44
C GLY A 502 33.98 5.41 25.34
N PRO A 503 35.09 6.17 25.47
CA PRO A 503 35.55 7.08 24.42
C PRO A 503 35.67 6.35 23.07
N PRO A 504 35.30 6.97 21.92
CA PRO A 504 34.98 8.38 21.69
C PRO A 504 33.47 8.71 21.62
N ARG A 505 32.56 7.90 22.19
CA ARG A 505 31.10 8.08 22.01
C ARG A 505 30.46 9.08 22.98
N ASN A 506 29.55 9.91 22.47
CA ASN A 506 28.76 10.86 23.26
C ASN A 506 27.74 10.16 24.17
N ALA A 507 27.53 10.70 25.38
CA ALA A 507 26.53 10.21 26.32
C ALA A 507 25.09 10.39 25.78
N TRP A 508 24.20 9.46 26.14
CA TRP A 508 22.77 9.52 25.86
C TRP A 508 22.01 10.02 27.09
N TYR A 509 21.10 10.96 26.86
CA TYR A 509 20.17 11.49 27.85
C TYR A 509 18.73 11.17 27.49
N THR A 510 17.96 10.68 28.48
CA THR A 510 16.51 10.48 28.36
C THR A 510 15.81 11.26 29.45
N THR A 511 14.73 11.96 29.09
CA THR A 511 13.84 12.62 30.04
C THR A 511 12.42 12.13 29.78
N THR A 512 11.77 11.66 30.83
CA THR A 512 10.40 11.15 30.78
C THR A 512 9.54 11.87 31.80
N TRP A 513 8.39 12.36 31.36
CA TRP A 513 7.32 12.85 32.23
C TRP A 513 6.15 11.89 32.14
N VAL A 514 5.63 11.45 33.27
CA VAL A 514 4.56 10.45 33.32
C VAL A 514 3.41 11.00 34.15
N MET A 515 2.21 10.91 33.61
CA MET A 515 0.96 11.18 34.30
C MET A 515 0.13 9.90 34.31
N GLU A 516 -0.09 9.33 35.49
CA GLU A 516 -0.81 8.08 35.70
C GLU A 516 -2.08 8.30 36.52
N ARG A 517 -3.18 7.72 36.04
CA ARG A 517 -4.42 7.55 36.79
C ARG A 517 -4.57 6.09 37.17
N LYS A 518 -4.49 5.80 38.47
CA LYS A 518 -4.75 4.45 39.00
C LYS A 518 -6.18 4.34 39.49
N VAL A 519 -6.86 3.27 39.11
CA VAL A 519 -8.23 2.92 39.52
C VAL A 519 -8.25 1.48 40.06
N ARG A 520 -9.33 1.09 40.74
CA ARG A 520 -9.40 -0.22 41.43
C ARG A 520 -9.09 -1.43 40.54
N ARG A 521 -9.38 -1.36 39.23
CA ARG A 521 -9.23 -2.47 38.26
C ARG A 521 -8.27 -2.17 37.11
N GLY A 522 -7.35 -1.23 37.29
CA GLY A 522 -6.41 -0.87 36.22
C GLY A 522 -5.67 0.45 36.42
N SER A 523 -4.86 0.80 35.45
CA SER A 523 -4.20 2.11 35.37
C SER A 523 -4.17 2.59 33.93
N LEU A 524 -4.18 3.90 33.76
CA LEU A 524 -3.93 4.56 32.49
C LEU A 524 -2.82 5.58 32.69
N THR A 525 -1.83 5.53 31.82
CA THR A 525 -0.62 6.32 31.90
C THR A 525 -0.41 7.06 30.59
N VAL A 526 -0.07 8.34 30.67
CA VAL A 526 0.36 9.17 29.54
C VAL A 526 1.78 9.63 29.81
N GLU A 527 2.65 9.47 28.83
CA GLU A 527 4.08 9.79 28.91
C GLU A 527 4.44 10.87 27.89
N GLY A 528 5.24 11.84 28.32
CA GLY A 528 6.03 12.71 27.44
C GLY A 528 7.47 12.24 27.42
N LEU A 529 8.04 12.10 26.21
CA LEU A 529 9.36 11.53 26.00
C LEU A 529 10.29 12.51 25.28
N ARG A 530 11.53 12.62 25.78
CA ARG A 530 12.61 13.35 25.11
C ARG A 530 13.89 12.54 25.15
N TYR A 531 14.42 12.22 23.98
CA TYR A 531 15.69 11.51 23.79
C TYR A 531 16.72 12.44 23.17
N ARG A 532 17.95 12.48 23.71
CA ARG A 532 19.08 13.20 23.11
C ARG A 532 20.27 12.27 22.95
N ARG A 533 20.66 12.00 21.70
CA ARG A 533 21.70 11.03 21.34
C ARG A 533 22.41 11.45 20.06
N PHE A 534 23.74 11.31 20.01
CA PHE A 534 24.58 11.64 18.84
C PHE A 534 24.32 13.04 18.23
N GLY A 535 24.06 14.04 19.07
CA GLY A 535 23.74 15.40 18.62
C GLY A 535 22.30 15.60 18.11
N ARG A 536 21.51 14.54 18.01
CA ARG A 536 20.10 14.54 17.58
C ARG A 536 19.15 14.51 18.77
N THR A 537 17.93 15.02 18.56
CA THR A 537 16.89 15.08 19.61
C THR A 537 15.55 14.58 19.07
N ASP A 538 15.05 13.51 19.67
CA ASP A 538 13.71 12.99 19.42
C ASP A 538 12.75 13.40 20.53
N ARG A 539 11.52 13.75 20.14
CA ARG A 539 10.42 14.08 21.06
C ARG A 539 9.20 13.26 20.68
N GLY A 540 8.50 12.74 21.66
CA GLY A 540 7.34 11.89 21.45
C GLY A 540 6.46 11.80 22.67
N GLY A 541 5.43 10.98 22.56
CA GLY A 541 4.56 10.62 23.67
C GLY A 541 4.21 9.14 23.63
N ALA A 542 3.81 8.62 24.78
CA ALA A 542 3.29 7.27 24.88
C ALA A 542 2.02 7.24 25.75
N ALA A 543 1.23 6.19 25.55
CA ALA A 543 0.13 5.84 26.43
C ALA A 543 0.24 4.37 26.81
N GLU A 544 0.07 4.06 28.08
CA GLU A 544 0.11 2.70 28.62
C GLU A 544 -1.13 2.44 29.47
N GLY A 545 -1.71 1.25 29.35
CA GLY A 545 -2.89 0.85 30.10
C GLY A 545 -2.77 -0.55 30.66
N TYR A 546 -3.24 -0.73 31.90
CA TYR A 546 -3.46 -2.04 32.52
C TYR A 546 -4.96 -2.28 32.70
N LEU A 547 -5.44 -3.45 32.31
CA LEU A 547 -6.84 -3.82 32.36
C LEU A 547 -7.01 -5.23 32.93
N ALA A 548 -7.86 -5.39 33.94
CA ALA A 548 -8.33 -6.70 34.36
C ALA A 548 -9.21 -7.32 33.25
N LEU A 549 -8.95 -8.58 32.90
CA LEU A 549 -9.65 -9.27 31.81
C LEU A 549 -10.72 -10.22 32.36
N TRP A 550 -10.28 -11.27 33.06
CA TRP A 550 -11.12 -12.30 33.70
C TRP A 550 -10.44 -12.74 35.00
N PRO A 551 -11.03 -13.63 35.83
CA PRO A 551 -10.45 -13.99 37.12
C PRO A 551 -8.98 -14.40 37.01
N LYS A 552 -8.11 -13.70 37.77
CA LYS A 552 -6.65 -13.89 37.79
C LYS A 552 -5.92 -13.60 36.48
N ALA A 553 -6.52 -12.82 35.58
CA ALA A 553 -5.89 -12.41 34.34
C ALA A 553 -6.03 -10.92 34.08
N TYR A 554 -4.95 -10.32 33.58
CA TYR A 554 -4.91 -8.91 33.22
C TYR A 554 -4.03 -8.70 32.00
N ALA A 555 -4.30 -7.62 31.26
CA ALA A 555 -3.53 -7.20 30.11
C ALA A 555 -2.81 -5.89 30.41
N ASN A 556 -1.65 -5.73 29.78
CA ASN A 556 -0.92 -4.49 29.64
C ASN A 556 -0.82 -4.16 28.15
N ALA A 557 -1.06 -2.91 27.79
CA ALA A 557 -0.86 -2.43 26.44
C ALA A 557 -0.19 -1.06 26.47
N ARG A 558 0.85 -0.86 25.66
CA ARG A 558 1.52 0.44 25.49
C ARG A 558 1.64 0.79 24.03
N PHE A 559 1.52 2.07 23.74
CA PHE A 559 1.74 2.65 22.43
C PHE A 559 2.57 3.92 22.56
N GLN A 560 3.62 4.05 21.77
CA GLN A 560 4.53 5.18 21.72
C GLN A 560 4.65 5.69 20.28
N ALA A 561 4.70 7.01 20.11
CA ALA A 561 4.98 7.64 18.82
C ALA A 561 5.94 8.84 18.98
N VAL A 562 6.83 9.01 18.01
CA VAL A 562 7.90 10.03 18.01
C VAL A 562 7.83 10.86 16.73
N VAL A 563 8.02 12.17 16.84
CA VAL A 563 7.78 13.13 15.75
C VAL A 563 8.79 12.98 14.60
N LYS A 564 10.09 12.95 14.93
CA LYS A 564 11.16 12.87 13.93
C LYS A 564 11.72 11.48 13.75
N ALA A 565 11.75 10.66 14.80
CA ALA A 565 12.23 9.28 14.77
C ALA A 565 13.64 9.17 14.15
N GLU A 566 14.58 9.99 14.64
CA GLU A 566 15.97 10.01 14.19
C GLU A 566 16.86 8.99 14.90
N VAL A 567 16.44 8.52 16.08
CA VAL A 567 17.22 7.69 17.01
C VAL A 567 16.39 6.53 17.59
N VAL A 568 15.11 6.75 17.85
CA VAL A 568 14.17 5.75 18.42
C VAL A 568 13.12 5.35 17.38
N PRO A 569 12.39 4.23 17.58
CA PRO A 569 11.30 3.84 16.69
C PRO A 569 10.31 4.98 16.47
N ARG A 570 9.83 5.12 15.23
CA ARG A 570 8.77 6.06 14.87
C ARG A 570 7.51 5.75 15.64
N VAL A 571 7.17 4.46 15.69
CA VAL A 571 6.09 3.90 16.48
C VAL A 571 6.58 2.67 17.21
N GLU A 572 6.18 2.51 18.44
CA GLU A 572 6.36 1.28 19.19
C GLU A 572 5.02 0.90 19.84
N GLY A 573 4.62 -0.36 19.69
CA GLY A 573 3.46 -0.92 20.36
C GLY A 573 3.82 -2.20 21.08
N HIS A 574 3.32 -2.41 22.29
CA HIS A 574 3.38 -3.72 22.93
C HIS A 574 2.08 -4.08 23.62
N GLY A 575 1.82 -5.38 23.70
CA GLY A 575 0.75 -5.98 24.47
C GLY A 575 1.29 -7.18 25.25
N GLU A 576 0.91 -7.32 26.51
CA GLU A 576 1.24 -8.48 27.33
C GLU A 576 0.00 -8.94 28.11
N ILE A 577 -0.30 -10.23 28.05
CA ILE A 577 -1.39 -10.85 28.80
C ILE A 577 -0.76 -11.71 29.90
N PHE A 578 -1.24 -11.53 31.12
CA PHE A 578 -0.83 -12.27 32.31
C PHE A 578 -1.96 -13.17 32.77
N GLN A 579 -1.61 -14.39 33.19
CA GLN A 579 -2.52 -15.34 33.82
C GLN A 579 -1.84 -15.92 35.05
N SER A 580 -2.43 -15.70 36.22
CA SER A 580 -1.99 -16.35 37.45
C SER A 580 -2.67 -17.71 37.63
N PHE A 581 -1.91 -18.70 38.09
CA PHE A 581 -2.40 -20.04 38.38
C PHE A 581 -1.86 -20.53 39.74
N GLY A 582 -2.69 -21.29 40.46
CA GLY A 582 -2.46 -21.57 41.87
C GLY A 582 -2.52 -20.31 42.74
N LYS A 583 -1.75 -20.30 43.85
CA LYS A 583 -1.60 -19.16 44.77
C LYS A 583 -0.30 -18.36 44.56
N GLN A 584 0.61 -18.83 43.71
CA GLN A 584 2.00 -18.34 43.68
C GLN A 584 2.60 -18.19 42.27
N TRP A 585 1.95 -18.68 41.20
CA TRP A 585 2.55 -18.67 39.87
C TRP A 585 1.81 -17.75 38.91
N GLU A 586 2.55 -17.19 37.95
CA GLU A 586 2.04 -16.33 36.89
C GLU A 586 2.79 -16.62 35.59
N ALA A 587 2.06 -16.77 34.49
CA ALA A 587 2.64 -16.82 33.17
C ALA A 587 2.19 -15.61 32.35
N SER A 588 3.04 -15.17 31.43
CA SER A 588 2.65 -14.12 30.48
C SER A 588 3.11 -14.42 29.06
N PHE A 589 2.37 -13.86 28.12
CA PHE A 589 2.76 -13.77 26.72
C PHE A 589 2.77 -12.30 26.31
N ARG A 590 3.90 -11.85 25.76
CA ARG A 590 4.12 -10.48 25.28
C ARG A 590 4.39 -10.49 23.78
N TYR A 591 3.79 -9.53 23.09
CA TYR A 591 4.16 -9.14 21.74
C TYR A 591 4.55 -7.66 21.74
N ARG A 592 5.67 -7.32 21.10
CA ARG A 592 6.16 -5.95 20.93
C ARG A 592 6.57 -5.74 19.48
N HIS A 593 6.15 -4.63 18.91
CA HIS A 593 6.46 -4.19 17.56
C HIS A 593 7.15 -2.84 17.62
N MET A 594 8.28 -2.70 16.96
CA MET A 594 9.06 -1.46 16.85
C MET A 594 9.25 -1.12 15.37
N ASP A 595 8.70 0.00 14.93
CA ASP A 595 8.83 0.53 13.56
C ASP A 595 10.00 1.53 13.50
N PHE A 596 11.12 1.12 12.90
CA PHE A 596 12.22 2.04 12.60
C PHE A 596 12.19 2.44 11.12
N ARG A 597 12.83 3.57 10.77
CA ARG A 597 12.89 4.09 9.39
C ARG A 597 13.41 3.08 8.35
N LEU A 598 14.22 2.12 8.75
CA LEU A 598 14.87 1.15 7.86
C LEU A 598 14.30 -0.27 7.99
N ASP A 599 13.81 -0.66 9.18
CA ASP A 599 13.25 -2.00 9.41
C ASP A 599 12.33 -2.06 10.63
N ASP A 600 11.42 -3.01 10.61
CA ASP A 600 10.54 -3.32 11.74
C ASP A 600 11.12 -4.46 12.55
N VAL A 601 10.99 -4.38 13.87
CA VAL A 601 11.43 -5.42 14.79
C VAL A 601 10.25 -5.91 15.61
N ASP A 602 9.86 -7.15 15.37
CA ASP A 602 8.89 -7.87 16.17
C ASP A 602 9.60 -8.68 17.26
N ILE A 603 9.08 -8.64 18.48
CA ILE A 603 9.59 -9.40 19.62
C ILE A 603 8.42 -10.13 20.28
N TYR A 604 8.53 -11.44 20.33
CA TYR A 604 7.60 -12.32 21.05
C TYR A 604 8.28 -12.76 22.34
N ALA A 605 7.60 -12.71 23.48
CA ALA A 605 8.17 -13.20 24.72
C ALA A 605 7.17 -14.01 25.53
N VAL A 606 7.67 -15.06 26.17
CA VAL A 606 6.95 -15.85 27.17
C VAL A 606 7.67 -15.67 28.49
N SER A 607 6.91 -15.44 29.57
CA SER A 607 7.48 -15.38 30.91
C SER A 607 6.77 -16.29 31.89
N LEU A 608 7.52 -16.76 32.88
CA LEU A 608 7.03 -17.51 34.01
C LEU A 608 7.57 -16.86 35.28
N ALA A 609 6.70 -16.58 36.23
CA ALA A 609 7.03 -15.93 37.47
C ALA A 609 6.46 -16.68 38.68
N LYS A 610 7.16 -16.55 39.81
CA LYS A 610 6.76 -17.12 41.09
C LYS A 610 6.84 -16.08 42.20
N TYR A 611 5.79 -16.03 43.00
CA TYR A 611 5.71 -15.27 44.25
C TYR A 611 6.00 -16.21 45.43
N ALA A 612 6.97 -15.84 46.27
CA ALA A 612 7.34 -16.60 47.47
C ALA A 612 7.57 -15.63 48.65
N GLY A 613 6.54 -15.44 49.48
CA GLY A 613 6.57 -14.45 50.54
C GLY A 613 6.72 -13.03 49.98
N ARG A 614 7.83 -12.36 50.31
CA ARG A 614 8.18 -11.01 49.81
C ARG A 614 9.02 -11.04 48.53
N TRP A 615 9.26 -12.21 47.95
CA TRP A 615 10.04 -12.37 46.74
C TRP A 615 9.16 -12.59 45.51
N TYR A 616 9.59 -12.02 44.41
CA TYR A 616 9.08 -12.26 43.06
C TYR A 616 10.27 -12.60 42.16
N ALA A 617 10.22 -13.77 41.54
CA ALA A 617 11.22 -14.20 40.57
C ALA A 617 10.53 -14.42 39.23
N ARG A 618 11.04 -13.81 38.15
CA ARG A 618 10.55 -13.98 36.78
C ARG A 618 11.67 -14.43 35.88
N THR A 619 11.40 -15.42 35.04
CA THR A 619 12.20 -15.72 33.86
C THR A 619 11.40 -15.37 32.61
N ARG A 620 12.04 -14.75 31.63
CA ARG A 620 11.45 -14.40 30.34
C ARG A 620 12.36 -14.86 29.21
N PHE A 621 11.76 -15.55 28.25
CA PHE A 621 12.39 -15.92 26.99
C PHE A 621 11.77 -15.08 25.89
N SER A 622 12.60 -14.43 25.07
CA SER A 622 12.15 -13.64 23.93
C SER A 622 12.74 -14.18 22.64
N TRP A 623 11.92 -14.14 21.58
CA TRP A 623 12.24 -14.55 20.22
C TRP A 623 12.03 -13.36 19.28
N ILE A 624 13.04 -13.09 18.46
CA ILE A 624 13.12 -11.93 17.56
C ILE A 624 13.32 -12.46 16.13
N PRO A 625 12.26 -12.67 15.34
CA PRO A 625 12.39 -13.12 13.95
C PRO A 625 13.12 -12.10 13.07
N GLN A 626 14.00 -12.57 12.18
CA GLN A 626 14.80 -11.74 11.26
C GLN A 626 14.82 -12.36 9.85
N THR A 627 15.16 -11.56 8.84
CA THR A 627 15.19 -11.98 7.42
C THR A 627 16.25 -13.04 7.12
N THR A 628 17.35 -13.06 7.89
CA THR A 628 18.50 -13.97 7.72
C THR A 628 18.71 -14.90 8.92
N GLY A 629 17.73 -15.01 9.84
CA GLY A 629 17.84 -15.85 11.03
C GLY A 629 16.84 -15.51 12.14
N ALA A 630 17.17 -15.84 13.39
CA ALA A 630 16.38 -15.46 14.56
C ALA A 630 17.29 -15.05 15.72
N GLY A 631 16.95 -13.94 16.37
CA GLY A 631 17.56 -13.51 17.61
C GLY A 631 16.81 -14.08 18.82
N TYR A 632 17.53 -14.24 19.93
CA TYR A 632 16.97 -14.73 21.18
C TYR A 632 17.45 -13.88 22.35
N ALA A 633 16.59 -13.69 23.35
CA ALA A 633 16.96 -13.06 24.60
C ALA A 633 16.41 -13.84 25.80
N ARG A 634 17.20 -13.89 26.87
CA ARG A 634 16.81 -14.46 28.16
C ARG A 634 16.97 -13.38 29.21
N GLU A 635 15.96 -13.23 30.05
CA GLU A 635 15.94 -12.28 31.16
C GLU A 635 15.52 -13.01 32.44
N ILE A 636 16.24 -12.78 33.52
CA ILE A 636 15.89 -13.21 34.88
C ILE A 636 15.78 -11.95 35.73
N ALA A 637 14.61 -11.74 36.32
CA ALA A 637 14.36 -10.65 37.26
C ALA A 637 14.06 -11.23 38.64
N LEU A 638 14.76 -10.74 39.66
CA LEU A 638 14.55 -11.07 41.05
C LEU A 638 14.22 -9.79 41.82
N ARG A 639 13.01 -9.74 42.38
CA ARG A 639 12.50 -8.59 43.13
C ARG A 639 12.18 -8.99 44.57
N ARG A 640 12.58 -8.14 45.51
CA ARG A 640 12.20 -8.23 46.92
C ARG A 640 11.38 -7.01 47.32
N TYR A 641 10.16 -7.26 47.78
CA TYR A 641 9.25 -6.20 48.23
C TYR A 641 9.60 -5.71 49.65
N GLY A 642 9.39 -4.42 49.86
CA GLY A 642 9.48 -3.68 51.11
C GLY A 642 8.27 -3.95 52.03
N ALA A 643 8.05 -3.07 53.00
CA ALA A 643 6.86 -3.15 53.86
C ALA A 643 5.57 -2.82 53.08
N ARG A 644 5.71 -2.09 51.97
CA ARG A 644 4.68 -1.76 51.00
C ARG A 644 5.01 -2.45 49.68
N THR A 645 3.99 -2.75 48.88
CA THR A 645 4.13 -3.35 47.54
C THR A 645 4.80 -2.40 46.54
N ASP A 646 4.72 -1.10 46.77
CA ASP A 646 5.37 -0.06 45.95
C ASP A 646 6.87 0.11 46.27
N ASP A 647 7.33 -0.41 47.41
CA ASP A 647 8.73 -0.38 47.81
C ASP A 647 9.38 -1.68 47.38
N PHE A 648 10.46 -1.63 46.60
CA PHE A 648 11.16 -2.86 46.23
C PHE A 648 12.60 -2.61 45.80
N PHE A 649 13.39 -3.68 45.90
CA PHE A 649 14.66 -3.81 45.22
C PHE A 649 14.52 -4.90 44.15
N GLU A 650 14.93 -4.60 42.92
CA GLU A 650 14.92 -5.53 41.79
C GLU A 650 16.29 -5.61 41.15
N LEU A 651 16.73 -6.84 40.88
CA LEU A 651 17.89 -7.14 40.08
C LEU A 651 17.44 -7.87 38.82
N THR A 652 17.85 -7.37 37.66
CA THR A 652 17.53 -7.96 36.36
C THR A 652 18.82 -8.28 35.62
N LEU A 653 18.98 -9.54 35.25
CA LEU A 653 20.07 -10.02 34.42
C LEU A 653 19.48 -10.45 33.08
N SER A 654 20.06 -9.98 31.98
CA SER A 654 19.67 -10.42 30.65
C SER A 654 20.86 -10.70 29.75
N ARG A 655 20.66 -11.66 28.85
CA ARG A 655 21.59 -12.00 27.77
C ARG A 655 20.81 -12.14 26.47
N SER A 656 21.26 -11.47 25.42
CA SER A 656 20.66 -11.51 24.10
C SER A 656 21.70 -11.78 23.02
N SER A 657 21.25 -12.37 21.93
CA SER A 657 21.99 -12.51 20.68
C SER A 657 21.05 -12.13 19.55
N SER A 658 21.36 -11.05 18.83
CA SER A 658 20.48 -10.49 17.80
C SER A 658 21.24 -9.54 16.87
N ASN A 659 21.14 -9.79 15.57
CA ASN A 659 21.80 -8.98 14.54
C ASN A 659 20.90 -7.83 14.04
N ALA A 660 19.70 -7.63 14.62
CA ALA A 660 18.71 -6.68 14.08
C ALA A 660 18.77 -5.27 14.70
N VAL A 661 19.08 -5.14 15.99
CA VAL A 661 18.89 -3.87 16.70
C VAL A 661 20.06 -2.90 16.49
N ASN A 662 21.28 -3.41 16.34
CA ASN A 662 22.47 -2.54 16.19
C ASN A 662 22.74 -2.08 14.76
N THR A 663 22.27 -2.84 13.78
CA THR A 663 22.39 -2.53 12.34
C THR A 663 21.59 -1.28 11.98
N VAL A 664 20.45 -1.06 12.66
CA VAL A 664 19.53 0.06 12.40
C VAL A 664 19.99 1.39 13.04
N ALA A 665 20.75 1.36 14.14
CA ALA A 665 21.11 2.57 14.88
C ALA A 665 22.54 3.09 14.64
N VAL A 666 23.52 2.22 14.33
CA VAL A 666 24.94 2.63 14.24
C VAL A 666 25.75 1.90 13.16
N GLY A 667 25.18 0.95 12.41
CA GLY A 667 25.93 0.21 11.38
C GLY A 667 27.07 -0.65 11.94
N VAL A 668 26.95 -1.13 13.19
CA VAL A 668 27.90 -2.05 13.81
C VAL A 668 27.18 -3.35 14.15
N THR A 669 27.76 -4.49 13.77
CA THR A 669 27.27 -5.84 14.09
C THR A 669 27.86 -6.29 15.43
N GLY A 670 27.07 -6.19 16.50
CA GLY A 670 27.37 -6.86 17.78
C GLY A 670 26.54 -8.14 17.89
N ASP A 671 27.20 -9.29 18.02
CA ASP A 671 26.54 -10.61 17.98
C ASP A 671 25.89 -11.02 19.31
N GLN A 672 26.36 -10.50 20.46
CA GLN A 672 25.83 -10.80 21.79
C GLN A 672 25.94 -9.63 22.76
N THR A 673 24.89 -9.42 23.56
CA THR A 673 24.81 -8.40 24.62
C THR A 673 24.47 -9.05 25.95
N THR A 674 25.16 -8.65 27.01
CA THR A 674 24.86 -9.03 28.40
C THR A 674 24.62 -7.78 29.22
N SER A 675 23.55 -7.74 30.00
CA SER A 675 23.24 -6.58 30.83
C SER A 675 22.80 -6.97 32.23
N LEU A 676 23.18 -6.12 33.19
CA LEU A 676 22.79 -6.18 34.58
C LEU A 676 22.17 -4.83 34.97
N ALA A 677 20.94 -4.86 35.47
CA ALA A 677 20.24 -3.70 35.97
C ALA A 677 19.83 -3.90 37.43
N ALA A 678 20.05 -2.89 38.26
CA ALA A 678 19.60 -2.84 39.64
C ALA A 678 18.66 -1.65 39.82
N ARG A 679 17.46 -1.88 40.34
CA ARG A 679 16.46 -0.85 40.63
C ARG A 679 16.10 -0.87 42.10
N ALA A 680 16.18 0.29 42.75
CA ALA A 680 15.67 0.51 44.09
C ALA A 680 14.55 1.55 44.03
N GLN A 681 13.37 1.24 44.56
CA GLN A 681 12.23 2.15 44.65
C GLN A 681 11.74 2.23 46.09
N LYS A 682 11.49 3.44 46.56
CA LYS A 682 11.01 3.71 47.93
C LYS A 682 10.07 4.90 47.97
N PHE A 683 8.91 4.71 48.58
CA PHE A 683 7.98 5.78 48.96
C PHE A 683 8.24 6.21 50.41
N TRP A 684 8.75 7.43 50.56
CA TRP A 684 9.05 8.03 51.86
C TRP A 684 7.78 8.35 52.64
N ASN A 685 6.71 8.71 51.93
CA ASN A 685 5.36 8.86 52.47
C ASN A 685 4.33 8.46 51.38
N PRO A 686 3.01 8.39 51.69
CA PRO A 686 2.00 7.98 50.71
C PRO A 686 1.92 8.88 49.46
N ARG A 687 2.45 10.11 49.51
CA ARG A 687 2.40 11.10 48.43
C ARG A 687 3.72 11.25 47.67
N PHE A 688 4.85 10.85 48.24
CA PHE A 688 6.17 11.11 47.66
C PHE A 688 7.08 9.89 47.71
N GLY A 689 7.72 9.61 46.58
CA GLY A 689 8.66 8.50 46.43
C GLY A 689 9.79 8.80 45.46
N THR A 690 10.78 7.93 45.48
CA THR A 690 11.97 8.01 44.62
C THR A 690 12.34 6.64 44.09
N ALA A 691 12.89 6.59 42.88
CA ALA A 691 13.55 5.40 42.36
C ALA A 691 14.92 5.73 41.78
N LEU A 692 15.85 4.78 41.91
CA LEU A 692 17.17 4.81 41.29
C LEU A 692 17.35 3.52 40.49
N ILE A 693 17.86 3.65 39.27
CA ILE A 693 18.20 2.52 38.41
C ILE A 693 19.66 2.68 37.98
N TYR A 694 20.44 1.63 38.17
CA TYR A 694 21.79 1.51 37.65
C TYR A 694 21.84 0.37 36.63
N LEU A 695 22.39 0.63 35.45
CA LEU A 695 22.49 -0.30 34.33
C LEU A 695 23.97 -0.46 33.94
N VAL A 696 24.42 -1.69 33.78
CA VAL A 696 25.67 -2.04 33.12
C VAL A 696 25.34 -2.97 31.97
N GLU A 697 25.83 -2.65 30.78
CA GLU A 697 25.62 -3.42 29.57
C GLU A 697 26.96 -3.61 28.88
N ASP A 698 27.27 -4.86 28.54
CA ASP A 698 28.49 -5.26 27.85
C ASP A 698 28.10 -5.94 26.54
N GLU A 699 28.76 -5.54 25.47
CA GLU A 699 28.42 -5.96 24.12
C GLU A 699 29.70 -6.36 23.39
N ILE A 700 29.72 -7.56 22.82
CA ILE A 700 30.92 -8.08 22.16
C ILE A 700 31.28 -7.17 20.98
N GLY A 701 32.50 -6.62 21.02
CA GLY A 701 33.01 -5.71 20.00
C GLY A 701 32.75 -4.22 20.25
N LEU A 702 32.08 -3.85 21.35
CA LEU A 702 31.84 -2.46 21.75
C LEU A 702 32.30 -2.16 23.18
N PRO A 703 32.65 -0.89 23.50
CA PRO A 703 32.96 -0.51 24.87
C PRO A 703 31.73 -0.67 25.79
N PRO A 704 31.94 -1.05 27.07
CA PRO A 704 30.85 -1.26 28.00
C PRO A 704 30.08 0.05 28.25
N ARG A 705 28.77 -0.09 28.39
CA ARG A 705 27.81 0.98 28.60
C ARG A 705 27.36 1.01 30.05
N ARG A 706 27.29 2.21 30.64
CA ARG A 706 26.84 2.42 32.02
C ARG A 706 25.75 3.48 32.07
N GLY A 707 24.60 3.14 32.64
CA GLY A 707 23.44 4.01 32.79
C GLY A 707 23.10 4.29 34.24
N LEU A 708 22.71 5.52 34.54
CA LEU A 708 22.12 5.92 35.82
C LEU A 708 20.83 6.69 35.55
N SER A 709 19.74 6.26 36.17
CA SER A 709 18.43 6.92 36.11
C SER A 709 17.91 7.21 37.50
N GLY A 710 17.41 8.43 37.69
CA GLY A 710 16.70 8.87 38.89
C GLY A 710 15.27 9.28 38.55
N THR A 711 14.32 8.87 39.39
CA THR A 711 12.90 9.18 39.23
C THR A 711 12.31 9.71 40.53
N LEU A 712 11.52 10.78 40.42
CA LEU A 712 10.74 11.35 41.52
C LEU A 712 9.25 11.09 41.26
N PHE A 713 8.51 10.72 42.30
CA PHE A 713 7.07 10.42 42.26
C PHE A 713 6.29 11.35 43.18
N TRP A 714 5.16 11.88 42.70
CA TRP A 714 4.19 12.66 43.47
C TRP A 714 2.79 12.11 43.27
N ARG A 715 2.04 11.90 44.35
CA ARG A 715 0.67 11.36 44.32
C ARG A 715 -0.34 12.28 45.01
N TRP A 716 -1.56 12.34 44.47
CA TRP A 716 -2.69 13.06 45.07
C TRP A 716 -4.03 12.34 44.81
N GLY A 717 -5.00 12.56 45.70
CA GLY A 717 -6.31 11.87 45.71
C GLY A 717 -6.55 11.06 46.99
N THR A 718 -7.63 10.26 47.02
CA THR A 718 -8.00 9.39 48.14
C THR A 718 -7.10 8.15 48.19
N ALA A 719 -5.84 8.36 48.59
CA ALA A 719 -4.83 7.32 48.75
C ALA A 719 -4.99 6.54 50.09
N GLU A 720 -6.22 6.27 50.50
CA GLU A 720 -6.48 5.38 51.62
C GLU A 720 -6.34 3.93 51.13
N HIS A 721 -5.44 3.18 51.78
CA HIS A 721 -4.99 1.81 51.50
C HIS A 721 -3.90 1.64 50.43
N VAL A 722 -2.69 2.14 50.73
CA VAL A 722 -1.48 1.36 50.38
C VAL A 722 -1.47 0.15 51.31
N VAL A 723 -1.79 -1.04 50.79
CA VAL A 723 -1.90 -2.28 51.57
C VAL A 723 -0.58 -2.55 52.32
N PRO A 724 -0.56 -2.51 53.65
CA PRO A 724 0.60 -2.97 54.43
C PRO A 724 0.75 -4.47 54.21
N LEU A 725 1.96 -4.96 53.91
CA LEU A 725 2.25 -6.39 53.88
C LEU A 725 2.34 -6.91 55.33
N THR A 726 1.23 -6.98 56.06
CA THR A 726 1.18 -7.63 57.38
C THR A 726 0.95 -9.12 57.22
N THR A 727 2.01 -9.89 57.50
CA THR A 727 2.04 -11.30 57.95
C THR A 727 1.21 -12.35 57.21
N LYS A 728 1.94 -13.32 56.62
CA LYS A 728 1.53 -14.72 56.36
C LYS A 728 0.18 -14.91 55.62
N GLU A 729 0.07 -14.41 54.40
CA GLU A 729 -0.49 -15.13 53.25
C GLU A 729 -0.40 -14.23 52.00
N SER A 730 0.27 -14.74 50.96
CA SER A 730 0.33 -14.25 49.57
C SER A 730 0.42 -12.73 49.33
N ALA A 731 1.51 -12.25 48.73
CA ALA A 731 1.38 -11.15 47.76
C ALA A 731 0.42 -11.66 46.67
N PRO A 732 -0.80 -11.12 46.53
CA PRO A 732 -1.67 -11.57 45.46
C PRO A 732 -1.07 -11.05 44.14
N PRO A 733 -1.24 -11.78 43.01
CA PRO A 733 -1.23 -11.09 41.72
C PRO A 733 -2.23 -9.92 41.79
N PRO A 734 -2.03 -8.81 41.07
CA PRO A 734 -2.95 -7.68 41.15
C PRO A 734 -4.39 -8.16 40.87
N ASP A 735 -5.26 -7.97 41.87
CA ASP A 735 -6.67 -8.43 41.91
C ASP A 735 -7.53 -7.95 40.72
#